data_AF-A0A841FVC2-F1
#
_entry.id   AF-A0A841FVC2-F1
#
_cell.length_a   1.000
_cell.length_b   1.000
_cell.length_c   1.000
_cell.angle_alpha   90.00
_cell.angle_beta   90.00
_cell.angle_gamma   90.00
#
_symmetry.space_group_name_H-M   'P 1'
#
loop_
_entity.id
_entity.type
_entity.pdbx_description
1 polymer ?
#
loop_
_entity_poly.entity_id
_entity_poly.type
_entity_poly.pdbx_seq_one_letter_code
_entity_poly.pdbx_strand_id
1 'polypeptide(L)'
;MTVEEGVAVDDPGLADCADCQGLGAAFMSCQCRRDDQRTSDFIRRVGNLFGIGRSDGPCLQCNGDGAISHRCYRCQGFGRVRAQLVYVLINLDLGTIASTVIEPGAFTPVRIPTGGWCIDSEVIVDELAARLGVAHVEAADGLSKLQAILLPKEWRPDLDDYERLKLEATTIARASGLGRWKILFGRMEEPAPLDADSTLTQLCRLASALCLDLVIDKRRFRHPRGNPGGFHWDVRFETSGTPVAAPRKIGGSSSLAEALAKADPLKLLENLPRYDRTAPAYRLAPAEPPADLDLRIAAIEDELNTTGDSPVGAIATWCDSRWHYSSLRSVAEIDGTEFIERIQSPPRPAYWAEPVFSRECHACADGPEYRYCHCAIDGNKADAGCVSCAGTGIKESRTGCFTCGKVGEIRAGAVVTITDLDQHHTFIDLSPDADAEITDAGLTPGNATIWQLPDRYRLSHWLSTLGIPTDQVIDPTGAAMGVDNHLERGSVYDFHGTITTALDATSAYLADITKGRTGARIIIVDSTPAWRPLESLAAIATGLQMTLEVVVRCYHHCEGDIGAIHGDLWGVHLRAIDAAPDKLNHGHHISLRAAVNASFTSLGQQLSRTARDTNPTVGLPAPQQPHPPVTDLTGLEQVMHTLAERYTPPTGTTIACRLSPGRVSIHHQPSHSSRGPMTILAEGRDLSEIVPLLGL
;
A
#
# COMPACT_ATOMS: atom_id res chain seq x y z
N MET A 1 -43.73 7.56 -22.41
CA MET A 1 -42.73 8.42 -23.07
C MET A 1 -41.93 7.55 -23.99
N THR A 2 -42.27 7.59 -25.26
CA THR A 2 -41.50 7.01 -26.37
C THR A 2 -40.13 7.67 -26.39
N VAL A 3 -39.08 6.88 -26.20
CA VAL A 3 -37.70 7.30 -26.39
C VAL A 3 -37.53 7.41 -27.91
N GLU A 4 -37.44 8.64 -28.40
CA GLU A 4 -36.96 8.90 -29.76
C GLU A 4 -35.50 8.43 -29.81
N GLU A 5 -35.24 7.35 -30.56
CA GLU A 5 -33.90 6.92 -30.95
C GLU A 5 -33.30 7.99 -31.87
N GLY A 6 -32.72 9.02 -31.26
CA GLY A 6 -31.77 9.88 -31.92
C GLY A 6 -30.56 9.03 -32.32
N VAL A 7 -30.27 8.97 -33.61
CA VAL A 7 -29.04 8.41 -34.17
C VAL A 7 -27.86 9.05 -33.43
N ALA A 8 -27.29 8.31 -32.47
CA ALA A 8 -26.09 8.75 -31.77
C ALA A 8 -24.99 8.86 -32.81
N VAL A 9 -24.53 10.09 -33.07
CA VAL A 9 -23.26 10.30 -33.77
C VAL A 9 -22.21 9.54 -32.96
N ASP A 10 -21.64 8.48 -33.54
CA ASP A 10 -20.55 7.73 -32.93
C ASP A 10 -19.37 8.69 -32.74
N ASP A 11 -19.24 9.25 -31.54
CA ASP A 11 -18.05 9.99 -31.13
C ASP A 11 -16.87 9.00 -31.16
N PRO A 12 -15.91 9.14 -32.08
CA PRO A 12 -14.78 8.22 -32.18
C PRO A 12 -13.90 8.24 -30.92
N GLY A 13 -14.07 9.25 -30.05
CA GLY A 13 -13.46 9.34 -28.74
C GLY A 13 -14.17 8.53 -27.65
N LEU A 14 -15.30 7.87 -27.91
CA LEU A 14 -15.99 6.96 -26.99
C LEU A 14 -15.90 5.52 -27.48
N ALA A 15 -15.52 4.61 -26.58
CA ALA A 15 -15.49 3.19 -26.85
C ALA A 15 -16.34 2.42 -25.82
N ASP A 16 -16.83 1.25 -26.23
CA ASP A 16 -17.49 0.34 -25.30
C ASP A 16 -16.50 -0.11 -24.22
N CYS A 17 -16.98 -0.12 -22.98
CA CYS A 17 -16.18 -0.52 -21.84
C CYS A 17 -15.82 -2.00 -21.95
N ALA A 18 -14.54 -2.30 -22.15
CA ALA A 18 -14.05 -3.67 -22.34
C ALA A 18 -14.39 -4.64 -21.18
N ASP A 19 -14.52 -4.12 -19.96
CA ASP A 19 -14.77 -4.93 -18.75
C ASP A 19 -16.22 -5.42 -18.66
N CYS A 20 -17.17 -4.64 -19.20
CA CYS A 20 -18.60 -4.99 -19.19
C CYS A 20 -19.18 -5.15 -20.60
N GLN A 21 -18.35 -5.03 -21.64
CA GLN A 21 -18.76 -5.14 -23.04
C GLN A 21 -19.96 -4.23 -23.37
N GLY A 22 -19.94 -2.98 -22.89
CA GLY A 22 -21.04 -2.03 -23.12
C GLY A 22 -22.21 -2.11 -22.14
N LEU A 23 -22.30 -3.16 -21.31
CA LEU A 23 -23.49 -3.42 -20.48
C LEU A 23 -23.64 -2.50 -19.27
N GLY A 24 -22.59 -1.77 -18.88
CA GLY A 24 -22.59 -0.96 -17.65
C GLY A 24 -22.54 -1.77 -16.34
N ALA A 25 -22.78 -3.09 -16.39
CA ALA A 25 -22.74 -3.99 -15.24
C ALA A 25 -21.63 -5.03 -15.38
N ALA A 26 -20.97 -5.35 -14.27
CA ALA A 26 -20.03 -6.45 -14.17
C ALA A 26 -20.66 -7.59 -13.36
N PHE A 27 -20.43 -8.83 -13.82
CA PHE A 27 -20.97 -10.04 -13.20
C PHE A 27 -19.84 -10.80 -12.53
N MET A 28 -19.98 -11.09 -11.25
CA MET A 28 -19.08 -12.00 -10.54
C MET A 28 -19.83 -13.27 -10.16
N SER A 29 -19.18 -14.42 -10.32
CA SER A 29 -19.67 -15.65 -9.73
C SER A 29 -19.83 -15.46 -8.23
N CYS A 30 -20.99 -15.84 -7.70
CA CYS A 30 -21.18 -15.89 -6.26
C CYS A 30 -20.27 -16.97 -5.67
N GLN A 31 -19.68 -16.71 -4.50
CA GLN A 31 -18.81 -17.67 -3.82
C GLN A 31 -19.53 -18.97 -3.43
N CYS A 32 -20.87 -18.99 -3.37
CA CYS A 32 -21.63 -20.24 -3.23
C CYS A 32 -21.37 -21.26 -4.37
N ARG A 33 -20.64 -20.85 -5.43
CA ARG A 33 -20.18 -21.69 -6.53
C ARG A 33 -18.65 -21.88 -6.59
N ARG A 34 -17.84 -21.20 -5.77
CA ARG A 34 -16.37 -21.21 -5.91
C ARG A 34 -15.67 -22.30 -5.10
N ASP A 35 -16.24 -22.73 -3.97
CA ASP A 35 -15.68 -23.80 -3.13
C ASP A 35 -16.62 -24.99 -3.01
N ASP A 36 -16.03 -26.17 -2.84
CA ASP A 36 -16.66 -27.43 -2.51
C ASP A 36 -17.44 -27.35 -1.19
N GLN A 37 -18.70 -27.82 -1.22
CA GLN A 37 -19.71 -28.09 -0.17
C GLN A 37 -19.71 -27.32 1.18
N ARG A 38 -18.58 -27.03 1.84
CA ARG A 38 -18.47 -26.42 3.18
C ARG A 38 -18.85 -24.94 3.23
N THR A 39 -18.50 -24.13 2.24
CA THR A 39 -18.84 -22.69 2.18
C THR A 39 -20.32 -22.46 1.84
N SER A 40 -20.97 -23.48 1.26
CA SER A 40 -22.37 -23.42 0.84
C SER A 40 -23.37 -23.49 1.99
N ASP A 41 -22.99 -24.09 3.14
CA ASP A 41 -23.87 -24.21 4.30
C ASP A 41 -23.96 -22.92 5.14
N PHE A 42 -22.94 -22.05 5.08
CA PHE A 42 -22.84 -20.85 5.92
C PHE A 42 -23.61 -19.63 5.38
N ILE A 43 -23.89 -19.58 4.06
CA ILE A 43 -24.56 -18.45 3.36
C ILE A 43 -26.08 -18.73 3.14
N ARG A 44 -26.56 -19.89 3.59
CA ARG A 44 -27.96 -20.30 3.50
C ARG A 44 -28.68 -19.98 4.82
N ARG A 45 -30.02 -19.78 4.78
CA ARG A 45 -30.84 -19.43 5.95
C ARG A 45 -30.49 -20.33 7.17
N VAL A 46 -29.92 -19.74 8.21
CA VAL A 46 -29.80 -20.41 9.52
C VAL A 46 -31.16 -20.32 10.21
N GLY A 47 -31.90 -21.41 10.17
CA GLY A 47 -32.99 -21.64 11.10
C GLY A 47 -32.42 -22.02 12.47
N ASN A 48 -32.50 -21.08 13.41
CA ASN A 48 -32.25 -21.21 14.85
C ASN A 48 -30.81 -21.46 15.33
N LEU A 49 -30.37 -20.60 16.26
CA LEU A 49 -29.27 -20.88 17.17
C LEU A 49 -29.57 -22.18 17.93
N PHE A 50 -28.58 -23.06 18.01
CA PHE A 50 -28.60 -24.39 18.67
C PHE A 50 -29.21 -25.52 17.84
N GLY A 51 -28.50 -25.98 16.80
CA GLY A 51 -28.77 -27.29 16.22
C GLY A 51 -28.15 -27.49 14.85
N ILE A 52 -27.52 -28.65 14.66
CA ILE A 52 -27.00 -29.16 13.39
C ILE A 52 -28.20 -29.35 12.45
N GLY A 53 -28.56 -28.32 11.69
CA GLY A 53 -29.62 -28.34 10.69
C GLY A 53 -29.04 -28.06 9.32
N ARG A 54 -29.25 -28.99 8.36
CA ARG A 54 -28.91 -28.76 6.94
C ARG A 54 -29.71 -27.58 6.40
N SER A 55 -29.04 -26.77 5.58
CA SER A 55 -29.53 -25.49 5.12
C SER A 55 -30.16 -25.61 3.71
N ASP A 56 -31.50 -25.54 3.64
CA ASP A 56 -32.27 -25.75 2.39
C ASP A 56 -32.74 -24.43 1.71
N GLY A 57 -32.15 -23.27 2.04
CA GLY A 57 -32.51 -21.97 1.46
C GLY A 57 -31.64 -21.54 0.25
N PRO A 58 -32.15 -20.70 -0.68
CA PRO A 58 -31.32 -20.06 -1.70
C PRO A 58 -30.26 -19.14 -1.06
N CYS A 59 -29.11 -18.98 -1.72
CA CYS A 59 -28.00 -18.15 -1.24
C CYS A 59 -28.45 -16.69 -1.02
N LEU A 60 -28.19 -16.12 0.15
CA LEU A 60 -28.65 -14.76 0.49
C LEU A 60 -28.02 -13.64 -0.37
N GLN A 61 -26.90 -13.91 -1.05
CA GLN A 61 -26.22 -12.93 -1.90
C GLN A 61 -26.66 -12.95 -3.36
N CYS A 62 -26.93 -14.13 -3.93
CA CYS A 62 -27.31 -14.29 -5.34
C CYS A 62 -28.74 -14.82 -5.53
N ASN A 63 -29.48 -15.05 -4.46
CA ASN A 63 -30.83 -15.63 -4.46
C ASN A 63 -30.98 -16.93 -5.28
N GLY A 64 -29.89 -17.68 -5.48
CA GLY A 64 -29.87 -18.92 -6.27
C GLY A 64 -29.34 -18.76 -7.71
N ASP A 65 -29.11 -17.53 -8.18
CA ASP A 65 -28.63 -17.27 -9.55
C ASP A 65 -27.16 -17.64 -9.75
N GLY A 66 -26.40 -17.77 -8.66
CA GLY A 66 -24.98 -18.11 -8.69
C GLY A 66 -24.08 -16.99 -9.21
N ALA A 67 -24.62 -15.80 -9.45
CA ALA A 67 -23.90 -14.60 -9.86
C ALA A 67 -24.47 -13.34 -9.18
N ILE A 68 -23.63 -12.33 -8.99
CA ILE A 68 -24.01 -11.02 -8.45
C ILE A 68 -23.62 -9.97 -9.49
N SER A 69 -24.58 -9.10 -9.83
CA SER A 69 -24.31 -7.94 -10.67
C SER A 69 -23.94 -6.73 -9.81
N HIS A 70 -22.96 -5.97 -10.26
CA HIS A 70 -22.61 -4.67 -9.68
C HIS A 70 -22.35 -3.68 -10.81
N ARG A 71 -22.44 -2.38 -10.50
CA ARG A 71 -22.02 -1.36 -11.47
C ARG A 71 -20.58 -1.63 -11.86
N CYS A 72 -20.30 -1.65 -13.16
CA CYS A 72 -18.95 -1.85 -13.66
C CYS A 72 -18.06 -0.75 -13.09
N TYR A 73 -17.03 -1.13 -12.34
CA TYR A 73 -16.14 -0.18 -11.66
C TYR A 73 -15.49 0.82 -12.63
N ARG A 74 -15.23 0.39 -13.85
CA ARG A 74 -14.52 1.15 -14.88
C ARG A 74 -15.36 2.21 -15.57
N CYS A 75 -16.56 1.85 -16.02
CA CYS A 75 -17.48 2.79 -16.66
C CYS A 75 -18.53 3.32 -15.69
N GLN A 76 -18.46 3.00 -14.40
CA GLN A 76 -19.39 3.43 -13.35
C GLN A 76 -20.90 3.21 -13.65
N GLY A 77 -21.23 2.30 -14.58
CA GLY A 77 -22.60 2.06 -15.04
C GLY A 77 -22.93 2.61 -16.44
N PHE A 78 -22.06 3.43 -17.03
CA PHE A 78 -22.33 4.09 -18.33
C PHE A 78 -22.20 3.18 -19.55
N GLY A 79 -21.55 2.01 -19.42
CA GLY A 79 -21.30 1.10 -20.54
C GLY A 79 -20.21 1.56 -21.52
N ARG A 80 -19.96 2.86 -21.61
CA ARG A 80 -18.93 3.47 -22.45
C ARG A 80 -17.87 4.20 -21.64
N VAL A 81 -16.69 4.38 -22.23
CA VAL A 81 -15.58 5.13 -21.66
C VAL A 81 -14.92 6.00 -22.74
N ARG A 82 -14.41 7.16 -22.34
CA ARG A 82 -13.60 8.02 -23.21
C ARG A 82 -12.28 7.31 -23.52
N ALA A 83 -11.97 7.17 -24.80
CA ALA A 83 -10.70 6.69 -25.31
C ALA A 83 -9.63 7.76 -25.17
N GLN A 84 -9.18 7.99 -23.94
CA GLN A 84 -8.20 8.99 -23.63
C GLN A 84 -7.31 8.52 -22.48
N LEU A 85 -6.00 8.69 -22.66
CA LEU A 85 -4.98 8.59 -21.62
C LEU A 85 -4.27 9.94 -21.50
N VAL A 86 -3.91 10.34 -20.29
CA VAL A 86 -3.06 11.50 -20.07
C VAL A 86 -1.80 11.02 -19.38
N TYR A 87 -0.66 11.18 -20.03
CA TYR A 87 0.64 10.94 -19.41
C TYR A 87 1.06 12.24 -18.75
N VAL A 88 1.39 12.18 -17.47
CA VAL A 88 1.78 13.33 -16.67
C VAL A 88 3.14 13.02 -16.05
N LEU A 89 4.15 13.76 -16.47
CA LEU A 89 5.48 13.70 -15.87
C LEU A 89 5.63 14.87 -14.88
N ILE A 90 6.01 14.52 -13.66
CA ILE A 90 6.24 15.47 -12.58
C ILE A 90 7.74 15.46 -12.27
N ASN A 91 8.42 16.57 -12.50
CA ASN A 91 9.79 16.76 -12.02
C ASN A 91 9.72 16.97 -10.51
N LEU A 92 10.19 15.98 -9.77
CA LEU A 92 10.13 15.95 -8.32
C LEU A 92 11.09 16.92 -7.63
N ASP A 93 12.13 17.37 -8.33
CA ASP A 93 13.15 18.28 -7.80
C ASP A 93 12.74 19.75 -7.98
N LEU A 94 12.06 20.06 -9.09
CA LEU A 94 11.64 21.42 -9.41
C LEU A 94 10.14 21.68 -9.20
N GLY A 95 9.30 20.65 -9.05
CA GLY A 95 7.85 20.81 -8.98
C GLY A 95 7.19 21.20 -10.31
N THR A 96 7.91 21.10 -11.43
CA THR A 96 7.39 21.37 -12.77
C THR A 96 6.64 20.16 -13.32
N ILE A 97 5.59 20.40 -14.10
CA ILE A 97 4.72 19.37 -14.66
C ILE A 97 4.59 19.56 -16.15
N ALA A 98 4.75 18.47 -16.90
CA ALA A 98 4.39 18.38 -18.29
C ALA A 98 3.45 17.20 -18.49
N SER A 99 2.44 17.38 -19.32
CA SER A 99 1.57 16.27 -19.72
C SER A 99 1.35 16.22 -21.22
N THR A 100 0.81 15.09 -21.67
CA THR A 100 0.37 14.89 -23.04
C THR A 100 -0.85 13.98 -23.07
N VAL A 101 -1.73 14.23 -24.02
CA VAL A 101 -2.99 13.49 -24.18
C VAL A 101 -2.82 12.50 -25.32
N ILE A 102 -3.08 11.23 -25.04
CA ILE A 102 -3.12 10.15 -26.02
C ILE A 102 -4.59 9.86 -26.33
N GLU A 103 -4.99 10.27 -27.52
CA GLU A 103 -6.31 10.04 -28.13
C GLU A 103 -6.13 9.34 -29.49
N PRO A 104 -7.20 8.74 -30.04
CA PRO A 104 -7.15 8.14 -31.37
C PRO A 104 -6.60 9.13 -32.41
N GLY A 105 -5.61 8.71 -33.17
CA GLY A 105 -4.96 9.52 -34.21
C GLY A 105 -3.95 10.55 -33.71
N ALA A 106 -3.77 10.71 -32.39
CA ALA A 106 -2.84 11.70 -31.84
C ALA A 106 -1.36 11.34 -32.09
N PHE A 107 -1.06 10.05 -32.19
CA PHE A 107 0.30 9.54 -32.40
C PHE A 107 0.31 8.56 -33.57
N THR A 108 1.40 8.57 -34.35
CA THR A 108 1.58 7.60 -35.44
C THR A 108 2.03 6.27 -34.88
N PRO A 109 1.27 5.17 -35.04
CA PRO A 109 1.69 3.88 -34.53
C PRO A 109 2.94 3.36 -35.23
N VAL A 110 3.82 2.69 -34.48
CA VAL A 110 5.06 2.10 -34.97
C VAL A 110 4.97 0.58 -35.00
N ARG A 111 5.75 -0.04 -35.89
CA ARG A 111 5.76 -1.50 -36.03
C ARG A 111 6.74 -2.12 -35.03
N ILE A 112 6.27 -3.07 -34.23
CA ILE A 112 7.13 -3.76 -33.25
C ILE A 112 7.94 -4.90 -33.87
N PRO A 113 9.15 -5.21 -33.37
CA PRO A 113 10.00 -6.29 -33.90
C PRO A 113 9.35 -7.66 -33.93
N THR A 114 8.46 -7.95 -32.98
CA THR A 114 7.71 -9.22 -32.87
C THR A 114 6.49 -9.29 -33.80
N GLY A 115 6.25 -8.23 -34.59
CA GLY A 115 5.08 -8.08 -35.46
C GLY A 115 3.88 -7.46 -34.76
N GLY A 116 3.10 -6.66 -35.51
CA GLY A 116 2.02 -5.84 -34.97
C GLY A 116 2.39 -4.36 -34.90
N TRP A 117 1.49 -3.57 -34.32
CA TRP A 117 1.62 -2.11 -34.23
C TRP A 117 1.37 -1.65 -32.79
N CYS A 118 2.02 -0.57 -32.37
CA CYS A 118 1.82 0.03 -31.07
C CYS A 118 1.92 1.55 -31.13
N ILE A 119 1.33 2.21 -30.13
CA ILE A 119 1.72 3.58 -29.76
C ILE A 119 2.91 3.46 -28.82
N ASP A 120 4.03 4.06 -29.19
CA ASP A 120 5.29 3.96 -28.45
C ASP A 120 5.27 4.90 -27.24
N SER A 121 5.11 4.33 -26.05
CA SER A 121 5.10 5.09 -24.80
C SER A 121 6.48 5.67 -24.48
N GLU A 122 7.58 5.07 -24.93
CA GLU A 122 8.94 5.54 -24.58
C GLU A 122 9.23 6.89 -25.23
N VAL A 123 8.95 7.04 -26.53
CA VAL A 123 9.08 8.31 -27.26
C VAL A 123 8.28 9.43 -26.58
N ILE A 124 7.05 9.14 -26.17
CA ILE A 124 6.18 10.10 -25.49
C ILE A 124 6.80 10.55 -24.16
N VAL A 125 7.40 9.61 -23.41
CA VAL A 125 8.03 9.92 -22.13
C VAL A 125 9.33 10.69 -22.31
N ASP A 126 10.15 10.33 -23.30
CA ASP A 126 11.39 11.04 -23.61
C ASP A 126 11.11 12.50 -24.01
N GLU A 127 10.06 12.75 -24.80
CA GLU A 127 9.62 14.12 -25.13
C GLU A 127 9.20 14.91 -23.89
N LEU A 128 8.44 14.29 -22.98
CA LEU A 128 8.05 14.92 -21.71
C LEU A 128 9.28 15.18 -20.82
N ALA A 129 10.22 14.24 -20.75
CA ALA A 129 11.44 14.35 -19.95
C ALA A 129 12.33 15.49 -20.46
N ALA A 130 12.55 15.54 -21.78
CA ALA A 130 13.30 16.61 -22.44
C ALA A 130 12.69 17.99 -22.16
N ARG A 131 11.35 18.11 -22.18
CA ARG A 131 10.65 19.37 -21.86
C ARG A 131 10.86 19.83 -20.42
N LEU A 132 11.07 18.91 -19.48
CA LEU A 132 11.24 19.21 -18.05
C LEU A 132 12.71 19.21 -17.60
N GLY A 133 13.66 18.93 -18.51
CA GLY A 133 15.08 18.77 -18.15
C GLY A 133 15.35 17.57 -17.24
N VAL A 134 14.48 16.55 -17.29
CA VAL A 134 14.56 15.36 -16.44
C VAL A 134 15.50 14.34 -17.10
N ALA A 135 16.47 13.84 -16.33
CA ALA A 135 17.41 12.81 -16.77
C ALA A 135 16.89 11.38 -16.49
N HIS A 136 16.09 11.21 -15.44
CA HIS A 136 15.59 9.89 -15.04
C HIS A 136 14.08 9.91 -14.76
N VAL A 137 13.36 8.93 -15.31
CA VAL A 137 11.91 8.79 -15.17
C VAL A 137 11.55 7.43 -14.58
N GLU A 138 10.70 7.44 -13.57
CA GLU A 138 10.09 6.24 -12.99
C GLU A 138 8.56 6.34 -12.99
N ALA A 139 7.87 5.19 -13.06
CA ALA A 139 6.41 5.15 -12.95
C ALA A 139 5.98 5.30 -11.48
N ALA A 140 4.98 6.14 -11.21
CA ALA A 140 4.54 6.45 -9.86
C ALA A 140 3.92 5.27 -9.09
N ASP A 141 3.50 4.22 -9.77
CA ASP A 141 2.95 3.01 -9.16
C ASP A 141 4.01 1.91 -8.93
N GLY A 142 5.27 2.15 -9.32
CA GLY A 142 6.41 1.23 -9.18
C GLY A 142 6.26 -0.12 -9.89
N LEU A 143 5.13 -0.36 -10.57
CA LEU A 143 4.72 -1.67 -11.08
C LEU A 143 4.48 -1.64 -12.60
N SER A 144 4.11 -0.48 -13.13
CA SER A 144 3.92 -0.29 -14.56
C SER A 144 5.27 0.01 -15.21
N LYS A 145 5.88 -0.98 -15.88
CA LYS A 145 6.80 -0.64 -16.98
C LYS A 145 6.04 0.29 -17.92
N LEU A 146 6.73 1.28 -18.51
CA LEU A 146 6.21 2.12 -19.59
C LEU A 146 5.91 1.25 -20.81
N GLN A 147 4.83 0.48 -20.76
CA GLN A 147 4.49 -0.47 -21.80
C GLN A 147 3.92 0.30 -22.99
N ALA A 148 4.40 -0.04 -24.18
CA ALA A 148 3.78 0.40 -25.42
C ALA A 148 2.31 -0.01 -25.45
N ILE A 149 1.45 0.86 -25.98
CA ILE A 149 0.02 0.57 -26.12
C ILE A 149 -0.15 -0.28 -27.38
N LEU A 150 -0.20 -1.60 -27.19
CA LEU A 150 -0.31 -2.57 -28.29
C LEU A 150 -1.67 -2.48 -28.98
N LEU A 151 -1.66 -2.19 -30.28
CA LEU A 151 -2.88 -2.14 -31.08
C LEU A 151 -3.39 -3.54 -31.41
N PRO A 152 -4.69 -3.69 -31.72
CA PRO A 152 -5.29 -4.97 -32.06
C PRO A 152 -4.67 -5.54 -33.34
N LYS A 153 -4.73 -6.86 -33.51
CA LYS A 153 -4.13 -7.53 -34.68
C LYS A 153 -4.80 -7.11 -35.98
N GLU A 154 -6.01 -6.58 -35.91
CA GLU A 154 -6.83 -6.09 -37.01
C GLU A 154 -6.33 -4.73 -37.52
N TRP A 155 -5.67 -3.94 -36.67
CA TRP A 155 -5.20 -2.60 -37.04
C TRP A 155 -4.13 -2.67 -38.12
N ARG A 156 -4.29 -1.89 -39.19
CA ARG A 156 -3.31 -1.72 -40.26
C ARG A 156 -3.27 -0.25 -40.71
N PRO A 157 -2.13 0.24 -41.21
CA PRO A 157 -2.01 1.63 -41.65
C PRO A 157 -2.83 1.95 -42.91
N ASP A 158 -3.24 0.92 -43.67
CA ASP A 158 -4.02 1.03 -44.90
C ASP A 158 -5.53 0.89 -44.71
N LEU A 159 -6.02 0.71 -43.47
CA LEU A 159 -7.44 0.80 -43.16
C LEU A 159 -7.97 2.22 -43.39
N ASP A 160 -9.28 2.35 -43.57
CA ASP A 160 -9.90 3.66 -43.56
C ASP A 160 -9.75 4.35 -42.19
N ASP A 161 -9.78 5.68 -42.20
CA ASP A 161 -9.54 6.48 -41.00
C ASP A 161 -10.54 6.17 -39.88
N TYR A 162 -11.80 5.84 -40.21
CA TYR A 162 -12.81 5.55 -39.21
C TYR A 162 -12.53 4.21 -38.50
N GLU A 163 -12.26 3.15 -39.26
CA GLU A 163 -11.88 1.84 -38.72
C GLU A 163 -10.58 1.91 -37.90
N ARG A 164 -9.60 2.65 -38.41
CA ARG A 164 -8.31 2.88 -37.73
C ARG A 164 -8.50 3.56 -36.37
N LEU A 165 -9.19 4.70 -36.35
CA LEU A 165 -9.45 5.46 -35.14
C LEU A 165 -10.32 4.67 -34.15
N LYS A 166 -11.28 3.87 -34.62
CA LYS A 166 -12.11 3.02 -33.75
C LYS A 166 -11.30 1.93 -33.04
N LEU A 167 -10.36 1.29 -33.74
CA LEU A 167 -9.47 0.27 -33.16
C LEU A 167 -8.47 0.88 -32.16
N GLU A 168 -7.94 2.07 -32.47
CA GLU A 168 -7.13 2.87 -31.54
C GLU A 168 -7.95 3.25 -30.30
N ALA A 169 -9.18 3.74 -30.49
CA ALA A 169 -10.08 4.13 -29.42
C ALA A 169 -10.34 3.00 -28.43
N THR A 170 -10.66 1.81 -28.95
CA THR A 170 -10.88 0.61 -28.15
C THR A 170 -9.65 0.25 -27.31
N THR A 171 -8.46 0.44 -27.88
CA THR A 171 -7.20 0.08 -27.24
C THR A 171 -6.79 1.09 -26.18
N ILE A 172 -6.88 2.39 -26.48
CA ILE A 172 -6.63 3.48 -25.53
C ILE A 172 -7.64 3.38 -24.38
N ALA A 173 -8.92 3.19 -24.71
CA ALA A 173 -9.96 2.91 -23.74
C ALA A 173 -9.61 1.69 -22.88
N ARG A 174 -9.02 0.62 -23.44
CA ARG A 174 -8.57 -0.57 -22.68
C ARG A 174 -7.36 -0.29 -21.78
N ALA A 175 -6.39 0.48 -22.24
CA ALA A 175 -5.20 0.84 -21.46
C ALA A 175 -5.53 1.82 -20.30
N SER A 176 -6.61 2.60 -20.43
CA SER A 176 -7.09 3.53 -19.40
C SER A 176 -7.77 2.87 -18.20
N GLY A 177 -8.05 1.56 -18.26
CA GLY A 177 -8.72 0.81 -17.18
C GLY A 177 -7.92 0.67 -15.90
N LEU A 178 -6.59 0.74 -16.00
CA LEU A 178 -5.71 0.76 -14.83
C LEU A 178 -5.62 2.17 -14.18
N GLY A 179 -6.12 3.18 -14.89
CA GLY A 179 -6.05 4.61 -14.55
C GLY A 179 -5.92 5.41 -15.84
N ARG A 180 -6.78 6.43 -16.01
CA ARG A 180 -6.80 7.30 -17.19
C ARG A 180 -5.66 8.33 -17.18
N TRP A 181 -5.17 8.70 -15.99
CA TRP A 181 -3.90 9.37 -15.80
C TRP A 181 -2.79 8.34 -15.58
N LYS A 182 -1.69 8.48 -16.32
CA LYS A 182 -0.43 7.76 -16.12
C LYS A 182 0.57 8.74 -15.53
N ILE A 183 0.82 8.62 -14.23
CA ILE A 183 1.71 9.52 -13.51
C ILE A 183 3.12 8.94 -13.52
N LEU A 184 4.06 9.79 -13.91
CA LEU A 184 5.49 9.51 -13.97
C LEU A 184 6.21 10.53 -13.10
N PHE A 185 7.26 10.08 -12.44
CA PHE A 185 8.13 10.91 -11.62
C PHE A 185 9.48 11.06 -12.31
N GLY A 186 9.92 12.31 -12.40
CA GLY A 186 11.17 12.70 -13.02
C GLY A 186 12.16 13.26 -12.01
N ARG A 187 13.44 12.98 -12.20
CA ARG A 187 14.57 13.60 -11.48
C ARG A 187 15.51 14.29 -12.46
N MET A 188 16.08 15.42 -12.05
CA MET A 188 17.06 16.18 -12.82
C MET A 188 18.37 15.42 -13.01
N GLU A 189 18.74 14.63 -12.00
CA GLU A 189 19.94 13.79 -12.03
C GLU A 189 19.54 12.33 -12.14
N GLU A 190 20.23 11.62 -13.03
CA GLU A 190 20.13 10.16 -13.04
C GLU A 190 20.80 9.63 -11.77
N PRO A 191 20.14 8.73 -11.01
CA PRO A 191 20.81 8.05 -9.91
C PRO A 191 22.08 7.41 -10.47
N ALA A 192 23.23 7.66 -9.84
CA ALA A 192 24.47 7.02 -10.26
C ALA A 192 24.23 5.50 -10.35
N PRO A 193 24.58 4.83 -11.47
CA PRO A 193 24.37 3.41 -11.59
C PRO A 193 25.13 2.73 -10.45
N LEU A 194 24.38 2.11 -9.54
CA LEU A 194 24.97 1.40 -8.42
C LEU A 194 25.76 0.22 -8.99
N ASP A 195 27.04 0.16 -8.66
CA ASP A 195 27.87 -1.00 -8.96
C ASP A 195 27.22 -2.22 -8.29
N ALA A 196 26.85 -3.21 -9.10
CA ALA A 196 26.02 -4.31 -8.63
C ALA A 196 26.78 -5.17 -7.59
N ASP A 197 28.11 -5.29 -7.69
CA ASP A 197 28.96 -5.94 -6.68
C ASP A 197 28.92 -5.17 -5.34
N SER A 198 28.98 -3.84 -5.41
CA SER A 198 28.83 -2.97 -4.24
C SER A 198 27.44 -3.07 -3.61
N THR A 199 26.36 -3.10 -4.42
CA THR A 199 25.00 -3.31 -3.92
C THR A 199 24.84 -4.68 -3.26
N LEU A 200 25.37 -5.74 -3.87
CA LEU A 200 25.39 -7.07 -3.26
C LEU A 200 26.09 -7.06 -1.90
N THR A 201 27.26 -6.42 -1.83
CA THR A 201 28.03 -6.27 -0.60
C THR A 201 27.24 -5.52 0.48
N GLN A 202 26.60 -4.41 0.11
CA GLN A 202 25.75 -3.63 1.01
C GLN A 202 24.57 -4.47 1.53
N LEU A 203 23.87 -5.19 0.65
CA LEU A 203 22.73 -6.02 1.03
C LEU A 203 23.14 -7.20 1.92
N CYS A 204 24.30 -7.82 1.68
CA CYS A 204 24.84 -8.86 2.56
C CYS A 204 25.20 -8.32 3.95
N ARG A 205 25.82 -7.14 4.02
CA ARG A 205 26.10 -6.46 5.31
C ARG A 205 24.81 -6.15 6.04
N LEU A 206 23.82 -5.60 5.35
CA LEU A 206 22.52 -5.27 5.92
C LEU A 206 21.77 -6.53 6.40
N ALA A 207 21.77 -7.62 5.62
CA ALA A 207 21.19 -8.89 6.04
C ALA A 207 21.84 -9.40 7.35
N SER A 208 23.17 -9.42 7.41
CA SER A 208 23.90 -9.82 8.62
C SER A 208 23.58 -8.90 9.80
N ALA A 209 23.58 -7.58 9.59
CA ALA A 209 23.31 -6.58 10.62
C ALA A 209 21.87 -6.63 11.14
N LEU A 210 20.90 -7.00 10.30
CA LEU A 210 19.49 -7.13 10.68
C LEU A 210 19.11 -8.55 11.11
N CYS A 211 20.04 -9.52 11.13
CA CYS A 211 19.75 -10.93 11.38
C CYS A 211 18.63 -11.46 10.46
N LEU A 212 18.77 -11.18 9.15
CA LEU A 212 17.90 -11.64 8.07
C LEU A 212 18.70 -12.46 7.07
N ASP A 213 18.01 -13.30 6.30
CA ASP A 213 18.59 -13.98 5.16
C ASP A 213 18.50 -13.06 3.93
N LEU A 214 19.61 -12.85 3.20
CA LEU A 214 19.54 -12.31 1.84
C LEU A 214 19.41 -13.47 0.86
N VAL A 215 18.34 -13.46 0.08
CA VAL A 215 17.98 -14.56 -0.81
C VAL A 215 18.04 -14.10 -2.26
N ILE A 216 18.83 -14.81 -3.06
CA ILE A 216 18.92 -14.68 -4.51
C ILE A 216 18.25 -15.90 -5.13
N ASP A 217 17.20 -15.67 -5.91
CA ASP A 217 16.34 -16.72 -6.43
C ASP A 217 16.32 -16.69 -7.95
N LYS A 218 16.77 -17.80 -8.54
CA LYS A 218 16.87 -17.98 -9.97
C LYS A 218 15.90 -19.08 -10.39
N ARG A 219 14.79 -18.72 -11.04
CA ARG A 219 13.80 -19.70 -11.51
C ARG A 219 13.55 -19.64 -12.98
N ARG A 220 13.06 -20.76 -13.50
CA ARG A 220 12.67 -20.86 -14.90
C ARG A 220 11.26 -20.31 -15.08
N PHE A 221 11.10 -19.33 -15.95
CA PHE A 221 9.78 -18.80 -16.27
C PHE A 221 9.00 -19.82 -17.11
N ARG A 222 7.85 -20.31 -16.61
CA ARG A 222 6.90 -21.04 -17.44
C ARG A 222 5.99 -20.05 -18.15
N HIS A 223 6.15 -19.93 -19.47
CA HIS A 223 5.23 -19.11 -20.25
C HIS A 223 3.81 -19.70 -20.17
N PRO A 224 2.74 -18.89 -20.02
CA PRO A 224 1.34 -19.36 -20.02
C PRO A 224 0.90 -20.15 -21.27
N ARG A 225 1.76 -20.24 -22.29
CA ARG A 225 1.52 -20.97 -23.55
C ARG A 225 2.42 -22.21 -23.69
N GLY A 226 3.08 -22.65 -22.62
CA GLY A 226 3.88 -23.88 -22.61
C GLY A 226 5.29 -23.78 -23.21
N ASN A 227 5.71 -22.63 -23.73
CA ASN A 227 7.09 -22.45 -24.19
C ASN A 227 8.04 -22.32 -22.98
N PRO A 228 9.22 -22.96 -23.01
CA PRO A 228 10.23 -22.75 -21.99
C PRO A 228 10.70 -21.29 -22.06
N GLY A 229 10.35 -20.50 -21.04
CA GLY A 229 10.89 -19.16 -20.87
C GLY A 229 12.35 -19.21 -20.39
N GLY A 230 13.03 -18.06 -20.49
CA GLY A 230 14.33 -17.87 -19.86
C GLY A 230 14.27 -17.94 -18.34
N PHE A 231 15.44 -17.80 -17.70
CA PHE A 231 15.51 -17.64 -16.25
C PHE A 231 15.11 -16.23 -15.84
N HIS A 232 14.52 -16.13 -14.66
CA HIS A 232 14.31 -14.86 -13.99
C HIS A 232 15.04 -14.85 -12.64
N TRP A 233 15.49 -13.67 -12.27
CA TRP A 233 16.24 -13.40 -11.05
C TRP A 233 15.43 -12.48 -10.14
N ASP A 234 15.47 -12.79 -8.84
CA ASP A 234 14.84 -12.02 -7.77
C ASP A 234 15.80 -11.94 -6.57
N VAL A 235 15.83 -10.80 -5.90
CA VAL A 235 16.64 -10.54 -4.71
C VAL A 235 15.70 -10.05 -3.62
N ARG A 236 15.77 -10.62 -2.42
CA ARG A 236 14.89 -10.27 -1.30
C ARG A 236 15.50 -10.59 0.06
N PHE A 237 15.00 -9.93 1.10
CA PHE A 237 15.20 -10.37 2.47
C PHE A 237 14.13 -11.38 2.87
N GLU A 238 14.52 -12.38 3.67
CA GLU A 238 13.62 -13.34 4.33
C GLU A 238 14.02 -13.44 5.81
N THR A 239 13.06 -13.67 6.69
CA THR A 239 13.33 -14.17 8.04
C THR A 239 13.83 -15.60 7.90
N SER A 240 14.90 -15.97 8.61
CA SER A 240 15.47 -17.31 8.46
C SER A 240 14.45 -18.41 8.73
N GLY A 241 14.56 -19.52 8.00
CA GLY A 241 13.59 -20.62 8.09
C GLY A 241 12.26 -20.38 7.36
N THR A 242 12.12 -19.27 6.63
CA THR A 242 10.98 -19.04 5.74
C THR A 242 10.94 -20.08 4.61
N PRO A 243 9.77 -20.68 4.31
CA PRO A 243 9.60 -21.55 3.14
C PRO A 243 9.86 -20.82 1.82
N VAL A 244 10.21 -21.55 0.76
CA VAL A 244 10.44 -20.93 -0.55
C VAL A 244 9.16 -20.28 -1.06
N ALA A 245 9.21 -18.99 -1.36
CA ALA A 245 8.07 -18.24 -1.88
C ALA A 245 7.51 -18.87 -3.17
N ALA A 246 6.21 -18.75 -3.42
CA ALA A 246 5.63 -19.17 -4.70
C ALA A 246 6.20 -18.33 -5.87
N PRO A 247 6.32 -18.89 -7.10
CA PRO A 247 6.88 -18.16 -8.23
C PRO A 247 6.05 -16.93 -8.56
N ARG A 248 6.70 -15.77 -8.70
CA ARG A 248 6.04 -14.55 -9.18
C ARG A 248 5.53 -14.79 -10.60
N LYS A 249 4.22 -14.64 -10.81
CA LYS A 249 3.58 -14.88 -12.11
C LYS A 249 4.00 -13.86 -13.19
N ILE A 250 4.54 -12.68 -12.81
CA ILE A 250 4.92 -11.58 -13.72
C ILE A 250 6.07 -10.76 -13.09
N GLY A 251 7.09 -10.38 -13.88
CA GLY A 251 7.96 -9.22 -13.57
C GLY A 251 9.36 -9.46 -12.99
N GLY A 252 9.99 -10.62 -13.18
CA GLY A 252 11.38 -10.84 -12.74
C GLY A 252 12.44 -10.14 -13.62
N SER A 253 13.64 -9.96 -13.07
CA SER A 253 14.81 -9.45 -13.82
C SER A 253 15.44 -10.56 -14.68
N SER A 254 16.03 -10.20 -15.81
CA SER A 254 16.62 -11.14 -16.76
C SER A 254 18.03 -11.61 -16.38
N SER A 255 18.72 -10.85 -15.52
CA SER A 255 20.03 -11.18 -14.94
C SER A 255 20.09 -10.82 -13.45
N LEU A 256 21.09 -11.34 -12.72
CA LEU A 256 21.32 -10.96 -11.33
C LEU A 256 21.75 -9.48 -11.23
N ALA A 257 22.59 -9.01 -12.15
CA ALA A 257 22.98 -7.61 -12.20
C ALA A 257 21.77 -6.67 -12.35
N GLU A 258 20.80 -7.01 -13.20
CA GLU A 258 19.55 -6.23 -13.34
C GLU A 258 18.68 -6.31 -12.07
N ALA A 259 18.67 -7.45 -11.36
CA ALA A 259 17.97 -7.59 -10.10
C ALA A 259 18.58 -6.70 -8.99
N LEU A 260 19.92 -6.70 -8.89
CA LEU A 260 20.66 -5.90 -7.92
C LEU A 260 20.61 -4.40 -8.24
N ALA A 261 20.67 -4.02 -9.51
CA ALA A 261 20.52 -2.61 -9.90
C ALA A 261 19.14 -2.01 -9.52
N LYS A 262 18.13 -2.87 -9.32
CA LYS A 262 16.78 -2.46 -8.86
C LYS A 262 16.56 -2.68 -7.37
N ALA A 263 17.53 -3.24 -6.65
CA ALA A 263 17.39 -3.58 -5.25
C ALA A 263 17.54 -2.31 -4.41
N ASP A 264 16.41 -1.86 -3.87
CA ASP A 264 16.34 -0.80 -2.87
C ASP A 264 16.13 -1.48 -1.50
N PRO A 265 17.06 -1.32 -0.54
CA PRO A 265 16.97 -1.99 0.77
C PRO A 265 15.63 -1.77 1.48
N LEU A 266 15.08 -0.56 1.43
CA LEU A 266 13.82 -0.24 2.06
C LEU A 266 12.66 -0.97 1.36
N LYS A 267 12.62 -0.95 0.02
CA LYS A 267 11.59 -1.70 -0.74
C LYS A 267 11.72 -3.21 -0.53
N LEU A 268 12.92 -3.74 -0.32
CA LEU A 268 13.11 -5.16 0.01
C LEU A 268 12.51 -5.48 1.38
N LEU A 269 12.72 -4.62 2.39
CA LEU A 269 12.11 -4.75 3.71
C LEU A 269 10.57 -4.62 3.69
N GLU A 270 10.03 -3.71 2.86
CA GLU A 270 8.58 -3.56 2.66
C GLU A 270 7.91 -4.83 2.11
N ASN A 271 8.67 -5.64 1.37
CA ASN A 271 8.18 -6.90 0.84
C ASN A 271 8.34 -8.07 1.82
N LEU A 272 9.04 -7.90 2.94
CA LEU A 272 9.30 -8.96 3.92
C LEU A 272 8.00 -9.67 4.35
N PRO A 273 6.92 -8.98 4.82
CA PRO A 273 5.69 -9.66 5.26
C PRO A 273 4.96 -10.47 4.18
N ARG A 274 5.29 -10.25 2.90
CA ARG A 274 4.67 -10.97 1.78
C ARG A 274 5.23 -12.38 1.63
N TYR A 275 6.52 -12.56 1.88
CA TYR A 275 7.23 -13.84 1.70
C TYR A 275 7.23 -14.69 2.96
N ASP A 276 7.18 -14.01 4.10
CA ASP A 276 7.60 -14.55 5.37
C ASP A 276 6.46 -15.15 6.21
N ARG A 277 5.23 -15.29 5.69
CA ARG A 277 4.03 -15.50 6.54
C ARG A 277 4.08 -16.62 7.59
N THR A 278 4.93 -17.63 7.38
CA THR A 278 5.07 -18.79 8.28
C THR A 278 6.45 -18.87 8.93
N ALA A 279 7.29 -17.83 8.90
CA ALA A 279 8.61 -17.93 9.49
C ALA A 279 8.52 -18.05 11.02
N PRO A 280 9.44 -18.83 11.62
CA PRO A 280 9.45 -19.01 13.06
C PRO A 280 9.88 -17.72 13.76
N ALA A 281 9.38 -17.49 14.97
CA ALA A 281 9.78 -16.35 15.79
C ALA A 281 10.81 -16.77 16.84
N TYR A 282 11.95 -16.10 16.84
CA TYR A 282 13.04 -16.28 17.78
C TYR A 282 13.53 -14.91 18.25
N ARG A 283 14.00 -14.86 19.49
CA ARG A 283 14.83 -13.75 19.96
C ARG A 283 16.20 -13.81 19.31
N LEU A 284 16.89 -12.68 19.33
CA LEU A 284 18.14 -12.51 18.59
C LEU A 284 19.32 -12.37 19.55
N ALA A 285 20.37 -13.12 19.26
CA ALA A 285 21.70 -12.93 19.81
C ALA A 285 22.62 -12.51 18.65
N PRO A 286 22.55 -11.24 18.21
CA PRO A 286 23.28 -10.79 17.04
C PRO A 286 24.78 -10.97 17.22
N ALA A 287 25.44 -11.44 16.17
CA ALA A 287 26.90 -11.45 16.09
C ALA A 287 27.38 -10.18 15.37
N GLU A 288 28.61 -9.77 15.64
CA GLU A 288 29.22 -8.65 14.92
C GLU A 288 29.33 -9.01 13.42
N PRO A 289 28.83 -8.14 12.51
CA PRO A 289 28.91 -8.42 11.08
C PRO A 289 30.38 -8.39 10.62
N PRO A 290 30.76 -9.20 9.62
CA PRO A 290 32.11 -9.21 9.08
C PRO A 290 32.46 -7.85 8.46
N ALA A 291 33.60 -7.29 8.86
CA ALA A 291 34.07 -5.98 8.40
C ALA A 291 34.47 -5.93 6.93
N ASP A 292 34.91 -7.06 6.35
CA ASP A 292 35.38 -7.16 4.97
C ASP A 292 34.66 -8.27 4.21
N LEU A 293 34.04 -7.90 3.09
CA LEU A 293 33.28 -8.77 2.20
C LEU A 293 33.64 -8.36 0.76
N ASP A 294 34.48 -9.15 0.08
CA ASP A 294 34.72 -9.03 -1.36
C ASP A 294 33.80 -10.03 -2.08
N LEU A 295 32.59 -9.57 -2.41
CA LEU A 295 31.57 -10.38 -3.08
C LEU A 295 31.51 -10.02 -4.57
N ARG A 296 31.46 -11.07 -5.41
CA ARG A 296 31.36 -10.94 -6.86
C ARG A 296 30.10 -11.61 -7.37
N ILE A 297 29.31 -10.87 -8.14
CA ILE A 297 28.09 -11.39 -8.78
C ILE A 297 28.40 -12.62 -9.62
N ALA A 298 29.48 -12.58 -10.42
CA ALA A 298 29.85 -13.67 -11.31
C ALA A 298 30.03 -15.00 -10.56
N ALA A 299 30.63 -14.98 -9.37
CA ALA A 299 30.83 -16.19 -8.57
C ALA A 299 29.48 -16.79 -8.09
N ILE A 300 28.52 -15.94 -7.73
CA ILE A 300 27.18 -16.38 -7.33
C ILE A 300 26.40 -16.92 -8.54
N GLU A 301 26.48 -16.24 -9.69
CA GLU A 301 25.81 -16.68 -10.92
C GLU A 301 26.33 -18.05 -11.37
N ASP A 302 27.66 -18.24 -11.38
CA ASP A 302 28.30 -19.50 -11.74
C ASP A 302 27.85 -20.65 -10.81
N GLU A 303 27.88 -20.43 -9.50
CA GLU A 303 27.47 -21.46 -8.53
C GLU A 303 25.97 -21.79 -8.64
N LEU A 304 25.11 -20.80 -8.91
CA LEU A 304 23.69 -21.00 -9.19
C LEU A 304 23.41 -21.63 -10.55
N ASN A 305 24.29 -21.44 -11.53
CA ASN A 305 24.24 -22.17 -12.80
C ASN A 305 24.56 -23.65 -12.58
N THR A 306 25.61 -23.97 -11.82
CA THR A 306 25.98 -25.35 -11.49
C THR A 306 24.95 -26.04 -10.58
N THR A 307 24.41 -25.33 -9.59
CA THR A 307 23.37 -25.85 -8.70
C THR A 307 22.00 -25.96 -9.41
N GLY A 308 21.81 -25.20 -10.49
CA GLY A 308 20.54 -24.97 -11.19
C GLY A 308 20.13 -25.99 -12.25
N ASP A 309 20.71 -27.19 -12.27
CA ASP A 309 20.32 -28.28 -13.20
C ASP A 309 18.87 -28.78 -13.00
N SER A 310 18.18 -28.29 -11.96
CA SER A 310 16.75 -28.55 -11.74
C SER A 310 15.86 -27.81 -12.76
N PRO A 311 14.76 -28.43 -13.25
CA PRO A 311 13.81 -27.77 -14.14
C PRO A 311 13.06 -26.59 -13.47
N VAL A 312 13.09 -26.49 -12.14
CA VAL A 312 12.41 -25.43 -11.36
C VAL A 312 13.32 -24.21 -11.16
N GLY A 313 14.60 -24.44 -10.85
CA GLY A 313 15.58 -23.38 -10.57
C GLY A 313 16.51 -23.70 -9.40
N ALA A 314 17.21 -22.68 -8.92
CA ALA A 314 18.10 -22.72 -7.77
C ALA A 314 18.01 -21.43 -6.95
N ILE A 315 18.45 -21.51 -5.70
CA ILE A 315 18.42 -20.41 -4.74
C ILE A 315 19.75 -20.33 -4.00
N ALA A 316 20.23 -19.12 -3.76
CA ALA A 316 21.37 -18.82 -2.91
C ALA A 316 20.87 -18.02 -1.71
N THR A 317 21.29 -18.40 -0.51
CA THR A 317 20.89 -17.77 0.74
C THR A 317 22.13 -17.35 1.51
N TRP A 318 22.30 -16.06 1.73
CA TRP A 318 23.30 -15.51 2.64
C TRP A 318 22.74 -15.56 4.07
N CYS A 319 23.36 -16.37 4.91
CA CYS A 319 22.96 -16.59 6.30
C CYS A 319 24.24 -16.82 7.11
N ASP A 320 24.31 -16.30 8.34
CA ASP A 320 25.51 -16.35 9.20
C ASP A 320 26.80 -15.94 8.46
N SER A 321 26.69 -14.90 7.62
CA SER A 321 27.77 -14.38 6.81
C SER A 321 28.40 -15.37 5.81
N ARG A 322 27.61 -16.31 5.30
CA ARG A 322 28.03 -17.30 4.30
C ARG A 322 26.93 -17.57 3.28
N TRP A 323 27.33 -17.88 2.05
CA TRP A 323 26.40 -18.32 1.00
C TRP A 323 26.10 -19.82 1.12
N HIS A 324 24.81 -20.14 1.06
CA HIS A 324 24.26 -21.49 0.99
C HIS A 324 23.48 -21.65 -0.32
N TYR A 325 23.89 -22.60 -1.15
CA TYR A 325 23.27 -22.86 -2.45
C TYR A 325 22.38 -24.10 -2.39
N SER A 326 21.22 -24.04 -3.03
CA SER A 326 20.31 -25.18 -3.11
C SER A 326 19.53 -25.21 -4.42
N SER A 327 19.37 -26.40 -5.00
CA SER A 327 18.41 -26.57 -6.09
C SER A 327 16.99 -26.55 -5.54
N LEU A 328 16.05 -26.11 -6.37
CA LEU A 328 14.63 -26.11 -6.04
C LEU A 328 13.95 -27.35 -6.62
N ARG A 329 12.96 -27.89 -5.91
CA ARG A 329 12.11 -28.98 -6.41
C ARG A 329 10.63 -28.65 -6.24
N SER A 330 9.83 -29.13 -7.19
CA SER A 330 8.37 -29.07 -7.10
C SER A 330 7.87 -30.24 -6.25
N VAL A 331 6.99 -29.95 -5.29
CA VAL A 331 6.51 -30.95 -4.31
C VAL A 331 5.01 -31.19 -4.44
N ALA A 332 4.25 -30.17 -4.82
CA ALA A 332 2.82 -30.29 -5.10
C ALA A 332 2.36 -29.20 -6.08
N GLU A 333 1.23 -29.44 -6.74
CA GLU A 333 0.49 -28.42 -7.46
C GLU A 333 -0.97 -28.49 -7.00
N ILE A 334 -1.48 -27.41 -6.40
CA ILE A 334 -2.87 -27.30 -5.92
C ILE A 334 -3.48 -26.09 -6.60
N ASP A 335 -4.59 -26.28 -7.31
CA ASP A 335 -5.31 -25.23 -8.04
C ASP A 335 -4.43 -24.36 -8.96
N GLY A 336 -3.46 -25.00 -9.63
CA GLY A 336 -2.50 -24.33 -10.52
C GLY A 336 -1.43 -23.50 -9.80
N THR A 337 -1.28 -23.68 -8.48
CA THR A 337 -0.19 -23.12 -7.67
C THR A 337 0.82 -24.22 -7.35
N GLU A 338 2.04 -24.06 -7.88
CA GLU A 338 3.16 -24.97 -7.64
C GLU A 338 3.81 -24.65 -6.28
N PHE A 339 3.90 -25.66 -5.42
CA PHE A 339 4.60 -25.61 -4.14
C PHE A 339 6.03 -26.10 -4.33
N ILE A 340 6.98 -25.27 -3.95
CA ILE A 340 8.40 -25.45 -4.20
C ILE A 340 9.14 -25.53 -2.87
N GLU A 341 10.13 -26.41 -2.79
CA GLU A 341 11.01 -26.55 -1.63
C GLU A 341 12.48 -26.48 -2.04
N ARG A 342 13.34 -26.08 -1.09
CA ARG A 342 14.80 -26.24 -1.18
C ARG A 342 15.11 -27.73 -1.03
N ILE A 343 16.02 -28.28 -1.83
CA ILE A 343 16.53 -29.64 -1.60
C ILE A 343 17.33 -29.69 -0.28
N GLN A 344 18.05 -28.62 0.00
CA GLN A 344 18.85 -28.43 1.21
C GLN A 344 18.57 -27.05 1.79
N SER A 345 18.01 -27.01 2.99
CA SER A 345 17.83 -25.76 3.73
C SER A 345 19.17 -25.26 4.31
N PRO A 346 19.36 -23.94 4.45
CA PRO A 346 20.44 -23.38 5.26
C PRO A 346 20.41 -23.96 6.68
N PRO A 347 21.56 -24.01 7.38
CA PRO A 347 21.60 -24.40 8.78
C PRO A 347 20.76 -23.46 9.65
N ARG A 348 20.43 -23.91 10.86
CA ARG A 348 19.85 -23.04 11.88
C ARG A 348 20.82 -21.86 12.15
N PRO A 349 20.38 -20.60 12.05
CA PRO A 349 21.26 -19.46 12.29
C PRO A 349 21.79 -19.42 13.72
N ALA A 350 23.04 -19.00 13.88
CA ALA A 350 23.72 -18.87 15.17
C ALA A 350 23.15 -17.74 16.02
N TYR A 351 22.56 -16.70 15.40
CA TYR A 351 21.93 -15.59 16.10
C TYR A 351 20.53 -15.91 16.65
N TRP A 352 20.00 -17.12 16.46
CA TRP A 352 18.75 -17.52 17.09
C TRP A 352 18.96 -17.89 18.57
N ALA A 353 18.40 -17.08 19.45
CA ALA A 353 18.33 -17.34 20.88
C ALA A 353 17.08 -18.18 21.21
N GLU A 354 16.35 -17.83 22.27
CA GLU A 354 15.11 -18.51 22.66
C GLU A 354 13.96 -18.29 21.66
N PRO A 355 13.10 -19.30 21.43
CA PRO A 355 11.87 -19.10 20.66
C PRO A 355 10.97 -18.06 21.32
N VAL A 356 10.33 -17.21 20.53
CA VAL A 356 9.24 -16.35 21.01
C VAL A 356 8.00 -17.23 21.15
N PHE A 357 7.47 -17.30 22.38
CA PHE A 357 6.26 -18.08 22.65
C PHE A 357 5.10 -17.60 21.76
N SER A 358 4.42 -18.55 21.13
CA SER A 358 3.24 -18.30 20.31
C SER A 358 2.13 -19.29 20.65
N ARG A 359 0.89 -18.87 20.39
CA ARG A 359 -0.29 -19.75 20.42
C ARG A 359 -1.03 -19.65 19.10
N GLU A 360 -1.69 -20.74 18.72
CA GLU A 360 -2.54 -20.74 17.52
C GLU A 360 -3.65 -19.69 17.64
N CYS A 361 -3.92 -19.02 16.53
CA CYS A 361 -4.97 -18.02 16.46
C CYS A 361 -6.33 -18.71 16.34
N HIS A 362 -7.04 -18.84 17.47
CA HIS A 362 -8.40 -19.39 17.52
C HIS A 362 -9.38 -18.77 16.51
N ALA A 363 -9.22 -17.48 16.16
CA ALA A 363 -10.10 -16.78 15.23
C ALA A 363 -9.94 -17.23 13.75
N CYS A 364 -8.82 -17.89 13.41
CA CYS A 364 -8.57 -18.36 12.05
C CYS A 364 -7.96 -19.77 11.98
N ALA A 365 -8.01 -20.52 13.08
CA ALA A 365 -7.55 -21.91 13.13
C ALA A 365 -8.30 -22.78 12.09
N ASP A 366 -9.55 -22.43 11.78
CA ASP A 366 -10.40 -23.08 10.78
C ASP A 366 -10.44 -22.37 9.40
N GLY A 367 -9.68 -21.28 9.22
CA GLY A 367 -9.62 -20.52 7.96
C GLY A 367 -9.54 -18.99 8.13
N PRO A 368 -8.71 -18.25 7.36
CA PRO A 368 -8.35 -16.84 7.63
C PRO A 368 -9.28 -15.76 7.04
N GLU A 369 -10.49 -16.10 6.59
CA GLU A 369 -11.23 -15.27 5.62
C GLU A 369 -12.28 -14.31 6.19
N TYR A 370 -12.39 -14.17 7.52
CA TYR A 370 -13.51 -13.45 8.14
C TYR A 370 -13.08 -12.30 9.07
N ARG A 371 -13.87 -11.22 9.08
CA ARG A 371 -13.76 -10.07 10.00
C ARG A 371 -15.14 -9.73 10.57
N TYR A 372 -15.21 -9.23 11.80
CA TYR A 372 -16.45 -8.65 12.29
C TYR A 372 -16.87 -7.47 11.41
N CYS A 373 -18.16 -7.41 11.09
CA CYS A 373 -18.72 -6.29 10.37
C CYS A 373 -18.81 -5.09 11.30
N HIS A 374 -18.59 -3.88 10.76
CA HIS A 374 -18.65 -2.66 11.55
C HIS A 374 -20.00 -2.48 12.26
N CYS A 375 -21.10 -2.99 11.70
CA CYS A 375 -22.42 -2.96 12.34
C CYS A 375 -22.59 -3.90 13.55
N ALA A 376 -21.60 -4.74 13.82
CA ALA A 376 -21.58 -5.72 14.91
C ALA A 376 -20.30 -5.59 15.76
N ILE A 377 -19.51 -4.54 15.53
CA ILE A 377 -18.45 -4.14 16.46
C ILE A 377 -19.12 -3.68 17.77
N ASP A 378 -18.43 -3.85 18.90
CA ASP A 378 -18.88 -3.53 20.26
C ASP A 378 -19.99 -4.45 20.83
N GLY A 379 -20.06 -5.72 20.38
CA GLY A 379 -21.00 -6.70 20.91
C GLY A 379 -22.47 -6.43 20.55
N ASN A 380 -22.71 -5.46 19.66
CA ASN A 380 -24.03 -5.14 19.16
C ASN A 380 -24.59 -6.28 18.29
N LYS A 381 -25.88 -6.55 18.45
CA LYS A 381 -26.59 -7.45 17.53
C LYS A 381 -26.48 -6.88 16.12
N ALA A 382 -25.94 -7.69 15.20
CA ALA A 382 -25.73 -7.28 13.82
C ALA A 382 -27.01 -6.73 13.20
N ASP A 383 -26.91 -5.55 12.57
CA ASP A 383 -28.01 -4.96 11.83
C ASP A 383 -28.41 -5.87 10.67
N ALA A 384 -29.64 -6.39 10.72
CA ALA A 384 -30.23 -7.27 9.70
C ALA A 384 -30.27 -6.64 8.29
N GLY A 385 -30.24 -5.31 8.20
CA GLY A 385 -30.20 -4.57 6.94
C GLY A 385 -28.78 -4.19 6.46
N CYS A 386 -27.72 -4.59 7.18
CA CYS A 386 -26.37 -4.14 6.86
C CYS A 386 -25.87 -4.71 5.52
N VAL A 387 -25.68 -3.84 4.54
CA VAL A 387 -25.21 -4.21 3.18
C VAL A 387 -23.81 -4.85 3.18
N SER A 388 -23.00 -4.60 4.21
CA SER A 388 -21.63 -5.12 4.30
C SER A 388 -21.53 -6.56 4.81
N CYS A 389 -22.47 -7.03 5.62
CA CYS A 389 -22.48 -8.40 6.15
C CYS A 389 -23.80 -9.15 5.94
N ALA A 390 -24.81 -8.52 5.33
CA ALA A 390 -26.15 -9.05 5.17
C ALA A 390 -26.79 -9.54 6.48
N GLY A 391 -26.52 -8.86 7.60
CA GLY A 391 -27.12 -9.17 8.90
C GLY A 391 -26.41 -10.24 9.73
N THR A 392 -25.29 -10.79 9.27
CA THR A 392 -24.56 -11.85 10.00
C THR A 392 -23.61 -11.32 11.07
N GLY A 393 -23.26 -10.02 11.02
CA GLY A 393 -22.27 -9.41 11.89
C GLY A 393 -20.82 -9.78 11.58
N ILE A 394 -20.61 -10.60 10.55
CA ILE A 394 -19.29 -11.06 10.10
C ILE A 394 -19.26 -10.90 8.58
N LYS A 395 -18.22 -10.25 8.07
CA LYS A 395 -18.00 -10.07 6.63
C LYS A 395 -16.68 -10.72 6.22
N GLU A 396 -16.59 -11.08 4.95
CA GLU A 396 -15.35 -11.57 4.37
C GLU A 396 -14.23 -10.51 4.51
N SER A 397 -13.03 -10.97 4.84
CA SER A 397 -11.81 -10.18 4.99
C SER A 397 -10.82 -10.56 3.92
N ARG A 398 -10.88 -9.87 2.76
CA ARG A 398 -9.81 -9.92 1.77
C ARG A 398 -8.45 -9.46 2.36
N THR A 399 -8.48 -8.69 3.44
CA THR A 399 -7.31 -8.11 4.10
C THR A 399 -6.73 -8.96 5.23
N GLY A 400 -7.41 -10.01 5.72
CA GLY A 400 -6.85 -10.99 6.67
C GLY A 400 -7.54 -11.13 8.01
N CYS A 401 -7.07 -12.09 8.83
CA CYS A 401 -7.56 -12.32 10.18
C CYS A 401 -7.30 -11.09 11.05
N PHE A 402 -8.34 -10.58 11.72
CA PHE A 402 -8.23 -9.39 12.57
C PHE A 402 -7.40 -9.64 13.84
N THR A 403 -7.22 -10.89 14.26
CA THR A 403 -6.46 -11.21 15.47
C THR A 403 -4.98 -11.41 15.18
N CYS A 404 -4.62 -12.19 14.15
CA CYS A 404 -3.21 -12.53 13.86
C CYS A 404 -2.66 -11.93 12.55
N GLY A 405 -3.47 -11.21 11.77
CA GLY A 405 -3.03 -10.58 10.52
C GLY A 405 -2.61 -11.56 9.41
N LYS A 406 -3.17 -12.78 9.39
CA LYS A 406 -2.83 -13.92 8.48
C LYS A 406 -1.57 -14.73 8.83
N VAL A 407 -0.94 -14.48 9.98
CA VAL A 407 0.20 -15.31 10.45
C VAL A 407 -0.27 -16.66 10.99
N GLY A 408 -1.53 -16.76 11.44
CA GLY A 408 -2.09 -17.98 12.03
C GLY A 408 -1.75 -18.15 13.52
N GLU A 409 -0.88 -17.31 14.07
CA GLU A 409 -0.41 -17.37 15.44
C GLU A 409 -0.48 -16.00 16.13
N ILE A 410 -0.64 -16.02 17.45
CA ILE A 410 -0.54 -14.84 18.32
C ILE A 410 0.80 -14.95 19.07
N ARG A 411 1.65 -13.94 18.96
CA ARG A 411 2.99 -13.93 19.58
C ARG A 411 2.94 -13.25 20.95
N ALA A 412 3.62 -13.83 21.92
CA ALA A 412 3.77 -13.30 23.27
C ALA A 412 5.15 -12.66 23.48
N GLY A 413 5.65 -11.95 22.47
CA GLY A 413 6.96 -11.30 22.46
C GLY A 413 7.24 -10.72 21.09
N ALA A 414 8.17 -9.78 21.02
CA ALA A 414 8.57 -9.12 19.77
C ALA A 414 10.06 -8.77 19.82
N VAL A 415 10.68 -8.70 18.65
CA VAL A 415 12.02 -8.12 18.49
C VAL A 415 11.91 -6.91 17.60
N VAL A 416 12.19 -5.74 18.17
CA VAL A 416 12.24 -4.48 17.44
C VAL A 416 13.69 -4.22 17.02
N THR A 417 13.90 -3.94 15.74
CA THR A 417 15.18 -3.53 15.18
C THR A 417 15.05 -2.10 14.69
N ILE A 418 15.80 -1.15 15.28
CA ILE A 418 15.89 0.23 14.80
C ILE A 418 17.17 0.36 13.97
N THR A 419 17.12 0.88 12.75
CA THR A 419 18.29 0.96 11.85
C THR A 419 18.29 2.18 10.93
N ASP A 420 19.47 2.66 10.56
CA ASP A 420 19.66 3.68 9.50
C ASP A 420 19.87 3.08 8.10
N LEU A 421 19.73 1.75 7.95
CA LEU A 421 20.04 0.95 6.76
C LEU A 421 21.52 0.92 6.35
N ASP A 422 22.42 1.47 7.17
CA ASP A 422 23.85 1.46 6.92
C ASP A 422 24.60 0.83 8.10
N GLN A 423 25.08 1.64 9.05
CA GLN A 423 25.96 1.18 10.12
C GLN A 423 25.25 1.04 11.45
N HIS A 424 24.22 1.84 11.72
CA HIS A 424 23.55 1.85 13.01
C HIS A 424 22.38 0.88 12.99
N HIS A 425 22.39 -0.03 13.97
CA HIS A 425 21.28 -0.91 14.26
C HIS A 425 21.23 -1.18 15.76
N THR A 426 20.02 -1.26 16.31
CA THR A 426 19.78 -1.56 17.72
C THR A 426 18.63 -2.55 17.83
N PHE A 427 18.81 -3.58 18.65
CA PHE A 427 17.81 -4.60 18.91
C PHE A 427 17.19 -4.40 20.28
N ILE A 428 15.87 -4.52 20.34
CA ILE A 428 15.08 -4.38 21.57
C ILE A 428 14.16 -5.59 21.66
N ASP A 429 14.41 -6.43 22.66
CA ASP A 429 13.58 -7.60 22.94
C ASP A 429 12.43 -7.20 23.87
N LEU A 430 11.20 -7.41 23.40
CA LEU A 430 10.00 -7.18 24.17
C LEU A 430 9.42 -8.50 24.66
N SER A 431 9.13 -8.54 25.95
CA SER A 431 8.54 -9.68 26.64
C SER A 431 7.34 -9.25 27.48
N PRO A 432 6.37 -10.14 27.75
CA PRO A 432 5.34 -9.90 28.73
C PRO A 432 5.99 -9.68 30.09
N ASP A 433 5.46 -8.75 30.88
CA ASP A 433 5.95 -8.47 32.22
C ASP A 433 4.77 -8.29 33.18
N ALA A 434 4.77 -9.10 34.23
CA ALA A 434 3.77 -9.08 35.29
C ALA A 434 3.96 -7.91 36.26
N ASP A 435 5.15 -7.32 36.31
CA ASP A 435 5.52 -6.24 37.23
C ASP A 435 5.52 -4.85 36.55
N ALA A 436 5.02 -4.76 35.31
CA ALA A 436 4.97 -3.50 34.59
C ALA A 436 4.02 -2.48 35.25
N GLU A 437 4.49 -1.26 35.50
CA GLU A 437 3.61 -0.15 35.88
C GLU A 437 2.78 0.30 34.68
N ILE A 438 1.52 -0.14 34.64
CA ILE A 438 0.53 0.31 33.66
C ILE A 438 -0.29 1.47 34.21
N THR A 439 -0.63 2.41 33.35
CA THR A 439 -1.43 3.59 33.70
C THR A 439 -2.71 3.60 32.88
N ASP A 440 -3.84 3.92 33.54
CA ASP A 440 -5.09 4.21 32.83
C ASP A 440 -4.93 5.55 32.12
N ALA A 441 -4.89 5.50 30.79
CA ALA A 441 -4.71 6.66 29.94
C ALA A 441 -6.03 7.21 29.38
N GLY A 442 -7.16 6.60 29.77
CA GLY A 442 -8.49 7.06 29.42
C GLY A 442 -9.38 5.99 28.82
N LEU A 443 -10.52 6.43 28.30
CA LEU A 443 -11.51 5.59 27.64
C LEU A 443 -11.54 5.88 26.14
N THR A 444 -12.02 4.93 25.36
CA THR A 444 -12.41 5.15 23.97
C THR A 444 -13.84 5.65 23.84
N PRO A 445 -14.25 6.26 22.71
CA PRO A 445 -15.65 6.57 22.42
C PRO A 445 -16.60 5.35 22.48
N GLY A 446 -16.05 4.12 22.44
CA GLY A 446 -16.76 2.86 22.65
C GLY A 446 -16.68 2.32 24.10
N ASN A 447 -16.23 3.13 25.06
CA ASN A 447 -15.99 2.78 26.47
C ASN A 447 -14.93 1.68 26.71
N ALA A 448 -14.04 1.43 25.74
CA ALA A 448 -12.87 0.58 25.98
C ALA A 448 -11.83 1.31 26.83
N THR A 449 -11.25 0.68 27.85
CA THR A 449 -10.15 1.28 28.62
C THR A 449 -8.88 1.27 27.80
N ILE A 450 -8.05 2.31 27.92
CA ILE A 450 -6.76 2.40 27.26
C ILE A 450 -5.67 2.33 28.32
N TRP A 451 -4.84 1.31 28.21
CA TRP A 451 -3.71 1.12 29.10
C TRP A 451 -2.44 1.62 28.42
N GLN A 452 -1.70 2.44 29.15
CA GLN A 452 -0.42 2.98 28.73
C GLN A 452 0.69 2.23 29.48
N LEU A 453 1.56 1.57 28.72
CA LEU A 453 2.68 0.75 29.19
C LEU A 453 3.90 1.62 29.56
N PRO A 454 4.86 1.11 30.35
CA PRO A 454 6.07 1.86 30.70
C PRO A 454 6.99 2.09 29.50
N ASP A 455 7.95 3.01 29.65
CA ASP A 455 8.87 3.51 28.62
C ASP A 455 9.58 2.42 27.80
N ARG A 456 9.88 1.27 28.41
CA ARG A 456 10.50 0.14 27.70
C ARG A 456 9.62 -0.52 26.63
N TYR A 457 8.34 -0.14 26.50
CA TYR A 457 7.43 -0.56 25.42
C TYR A 457 7.07 0.60 24.49
N ARG A 458 7.75 1.74 24.59
CA ARG A 458 7.43 2.94 23.81
C ARG A 458 8.53 3.23 22.81
N LEU A 459 8.21 3.13 21.53
CA LEU A 459 9.18 3.46 20.49
C LEU A 459 9.63 4.93 20.57
N SER A 460 8.74 5.86 20.94
CA SER A 460 9.11 7.26 21.20
C SER A 460 10.23 7.43 22.23
N HIS A 461 10.23 6.61 23.29
CA HIS A 461 11.29 6.63 24.30
C HIS A 461 12.62 6.08 23.76
N TRP A 462 12.58 4.98 23.00
CA TRP A 462 13.77 4.41 22.37
C TRP A 462 14.40 5.39 21.38
N LEU A 463 13.57 6.02 20.54
CA LEU A 463 14.03 7.00 19.55
C LEU A 463 14.61 8.25 20.22
N SER A 464 13.96 8.77 21.27
CA SER A 464 14.51 9.89 22.05
C SER A 464 15.87 9.55 22.67
N THR A 465 16.08 8.31 23.12
CA THR A 465 17.36 7.86 23.69
C THR A 465 18.45 7.80 22.62
N LEU A 466 18.08 7.47 21.37
CA LEU A 466 18.97 7.44 20.21
C LEU A 466 19.14 8.81 19.55
N GLY A 467 18.41 9.84 19.99
CA GLY A 467 18.42 11.17 19.36
C GLY A 467 17.72 11.22 17.99
N ILE A 468 16.86 10.23 17.69
CA ILE A 468 16.13 10.12 16.43
C ILE A 468 14.74 10.75 16.61
N PRO A 469 14.35 11.74 15.79
CA PRO A 469 12.99 12.28 15.79
C PRO A 469 11.95 11.23 15.38
N THR A 470 10.82 11.16 16.09
CA THR A 470 9.74 10.20 15.80
C THR A 470 9.11 10.38 14.42
N ASP A 471 9.22 11.58 13.84
CA ASP A 471 8.71 11.89 12.51
C ASP A 471 9.68 11.56 11.35
N GLN A 472 10.86 11.02 11.67
CA GLN A 472 11.85 10.52 10.71
C GLN A 472 11.82 9.01 10.56
N VAL A 473 11.11 8.29 11.43
CA VAL A 473 11.08 6.84 11.33
C VAL A 473 9.91 6.31 10.50
N ILE A 474 10.15 5.19 9.84
CA ILE A 474 9.14 4.41 9.13
C ILE A 474 9.21 2.95 9.56
N ASP A 475 8.08 2.27 9.46
CA ASP A 475 7.95 0.84 9.70
C ASP A 475 7.66 0.12 8.38
N PRO A 476 8.71 -0.29 7.61
CA PRO A 476 8.51 -1.02 6.35
C PRO A 476 7.78 -2.35 6.54
N THR A 477 7.82 -2.94 7.73
CA THR A 477 7.18 -4.24 8.00
C THR A 477 5.70 -4.12 8.37
N GLY A 478 5.20 -2.91 8.58
CA GLY A 478 3.82 -2.60 8.95
C GLY A 478 2.85 -2.57 7.77
N ALA A 479 1.54 -2.54 8.07
CA ALA A 479 0.48 -2.46 7.06
C ALA A 479 0.22 -1.03 6.53
N ALA A 480 0.74 0.00 7.22
CA ALA A 480 0.61 1.41 6.87
C ALA A 480 1.99 2.02 6.68
N MET A 481 2.12 2.98 5.74
CA MET A 481 3.36 3.75 5.59
C MET A 481 3.48 4.73 6.75
N GLY A 482 4.24 4.35 7.77
CA GLY A 482 4.42 5.10 9.02
C GLY A 482 4.42 4.18 10.23
N VAL A 483 4.87 4.69 11.36
CA VAL A 483 4.85 3.97 12.63
C VAL A 483 3.43 3.92 13.18
N ASP A 484 3.00 2.75 13.65
CA ASP A 484 1.73 2.60 14.33
C ASP A 484 1.73 3.33 15.68
N ASN A 485 0.68 4.13 15.95
CA ASN A 485 0.58 4.94 17.17
C ASN A 485 0.66 4.10 18.46
N HIS A 486 0.18 2.85 18.44
CA HIS A 486 0.30 1.91 19.55
C HIS A 486 1.75 1.57 19.84
N LEU A 487 2.53 1.29 18.79
CA LEU A 487 3.95 1.00 18.92
C LEU A 487 4.72 2.22 19.41
N GLU A 488 4.41 3.41 18.86
CA GLU A 488 5.06 4.66 19.25
C GLU A 488 4.88 4.98 20.74
N ARG A 489 3.64 4.86 21.22
CA ARG A 489 3.28 5.26 22.58
C ARG A 489 3.30 4.11 23.57
N GLY A 490 3.33 2.86 23.14
CA GLY A 490 3.17 1.73 24.04
C GLY A 490 1.77 1.69 24.67
N SER A 491 0.72 1.79 23.86
CA SER A 491 -0.68 1.78 24.34
C SER A 491 -1.43 0.55 23.85
N VAL A 492 -2.38 0.06 24.66
CA VAL A 492 -3.25 -1.08 24.31
C VAL A 492 -4.71 -0.80 24.68
N TYR A 493 -5.62 -1.22 23.82
CA TYR A 493 -7.07 -1.07 24.03
C TYR A 493 -7.68 -2.30 24.69
N ASP A 494 -8.49 -2.08 25.72
CA ASP A 494 -9.29 -3.08 26.40
C ASP A 494 -10.78 -2.92 26.07
N PHE A 495 -11.19 -3.45 24.92
CA PHE A 495 -12.59 -3.39 24.47
C PHE A 495 -13.57 -4.22 25.29
N HIS A 496 -13.07 -5.13 26.14
CA HIS A 496 -13.90 -6.12 26.80
C HIS A 496 -13.74 -6.15 28.33
N GLY A 497 -12.97 -5.21 28.91
CA GLY A 497 -12.65 -5.23 30.34
C GLY A 497 -11.87 -6.49 30.74
N THR A 498 -11.08 -7.03 29.81
CA THR A 498 -10.35 -8.28 29.95
C THR A 498 -8.94 -8.08 30.52
N ILE A 499 -8.43 -6.85 30.49
CA ILE A 499 -7.11 -6.53 31.03
C ILE A 499 -7.27 -6.24 32.51
N THR A 500 -6.87 -7.20 33.34
CA THR A 500 -6.97 -7.12 34.81
C THR A 500 -5.62 -7.02 35.49
N THR A 501 -4.54 -7.33 34.77
CA THR A 501 -3.16 -7.34 35.26
C THR A 501 -2.21 -6.69 34.26
N ALA A 502 -1.02 -6.30 34.72
CA ALA A 502 0.07 -5.84 33.85
C ALA A 502 0.50 -6.92 32.84
N LEU A 503 0.43 -8.19 33.22
CA LEU A 503 0.70 -9.31 32.33
C LEU A 503 -0.32 -9.37 31.18
N ASP A 504 -1.61 -9.17 31.47
CA ASP A 504 -2.65 -9.11 30.45
C ASP A 504 -2.41 -7.95 29.48
N ALA A 505 -2.08 -6.77 30.01
CA ALA A 505 -1.82 -5.57 29.23
C ALA A 505 -0.62 -5.71 28.29
N THR A 506 0.52 -6.16 28.83
CA THR A 506 1.74 -6.36 28.04
C THR A 506 1.57 -7.49 27.02
N SER A 507 0.83 -8.55 27.35
CA SER A 507 0.53 -9.63 26.41
C SER A 507 -0.40 -9.19 25.28
N ALA A 508 -1.44 -8.41 25.60
CA ALA A 508 -2.36 -7.86 24.61
C ALA A 508 -1.66 -6.87 23.67
N TYR A 509 -0.79 -6.01 24.22
CA TYR A 509 0.05 -5.11 23.44
C TYR A 509 0.96 -5.86 22.46
N LEU A 510 1.69 -6.87 22.94
CA LEU A 510 2.58 -7.68 22.11
C LEU A 510 1.82 -8.43 21.00
N ALA A 511 0.64 -8.96 21.33
CA ALA A 511 -0.24 -9.60 20.35
C ALA A 511 -0.67 -8.62 19.24
N ASP A 512 -0.94 -7.36 19.58
CA ASP A 512 -1.39 -6.35 18.62
C ASP A 512 -0.24 -5.83 17.76
N ILE A 513 0.91 -5.45 18.34
CA ILE A 513 2.03 -4.92 17.54
C ILE A 513 2.68 -5.98 16.65
N THR A 514 2.58 -7.27 16.98
CA THR A 514 3.11 -8.38 16.15
C THR A 514 2.10 -8.91 15.13
N LYS A 515 0.86 -8.43 15.16
CA LYS A 515 -0.21 -8.85 14.27
C LYS A 515 0.18 -8.63 12.80
N GLY A 516 0.10 -9.69 12.00
CA GLY A 516 0.46 -9.64 10.59
C GLY A 516 1.98 -9.56 10.33
N ARG A 517 2.80 -9.55 11.38
CA ARG A 517 4.26 -9.52 11.27
C ARG A 517 4.82 -10.91 11.45
N THR A 518 5.65 -11.30 10.51
CA THR A 518 6.35 -12.58 10.60
C THR A 518 7.42 -12.56 11.68
N GLY A 519 7.61 -13.71 12.33
CA GLY A 519 8.81 -13.97 13.13
C GLY A 519 8.86 -13.09 14.38
N ALA A 520 7.74 -12.44 14.70
CA ALA A 520 7.64 -11.38 15.69
C ALA A 520 8.66 -10.23 15.47
N ARG A 521 9.06 -9.99 14.22
CA ARG A 521 10.04 -8.95 13.84
C ARG A 521 9.33 -7.64 13.51
N ILE A 522 9.79 -6.55 14.12
CA ILE A 522 9.40 -5.17 13.84
C ILE A 522 10.65 -4.44 13.41
N ILE A 523 10.71 -3.93 12.18
CA ILE A 523 11.87 -3.18 11.70
C ILE A 523 11.45 -1.72 11.56
N ILE A 524 12.14 -0.86 12.30
CA ILE A 524 11.99 0.59 12.27
C ILE A 524 13.21 1.16 11.57
N VAL A 525 12.98 1.86 10.48
CA VAL A 525 14.03 2.51 9.72
C VAL A 525 14.03 3.98 10.06
N ASP A 526 15.16 4.50 10.54
CA ASP A 526 15.46 5.92 10.50
C ASP A 526 15.65 6.30 9.04
N SER A 527 14.54 6.67 8.42
CA SER A 527 14.57 7.28 7.12
C SER A 527 14.76 8.76 7.39
N THR A 528 15.95 9.28 7.12
CA THR A 528 16.05 10.69 6.79
C THR A 528 15.80 10.81 5.28
N PRO A 529 14.59 10.55 4.71
CA PRO A 529 14.42 10.81 3.30
C PRO A 529 14.72 12.29 3.12
N ALA A 530 15.36 12.66 2.00
CA ALA A 530 15.60 14.05 1.67
C ALA A 530 14.28 14.80 1.84
N TRP A 531 14.14 15.52 2.96
CA TRP A 531 12.86 16.03 3.43
C TRP A 531 12.31 16.93 2.34
N ARG A 532 11.09 16.65 1.91
CA ARG A 532 10.44 17.44 0.88
C ARG A 532 9.45 18.38 1.53
N PRO A 533 9.59 19.70 1.30
CA PRO A 533 8.71 20.67 1.91
C PRO A 533 7.25 20.48 1.45
N LEU A 534 6.29 20.85 2.30
CA LEU A 534 4.87 20.83 1.98
C LEU A 534 4.57 21.66 0.72
N GLU A 535 5.33 22.73 0.54
CA GLU A 535 5.33 23.64 -0.60
C GLU A 535 5.54 22.89 -1.92
N SER A 536 6.38 21.86 -1.94
CA SER A 536 6.56 21.02 -3.13
C SER A 536 5.29 20.22 -3.45
N LEU A 537 4.57 19.68 -2.45
CA LEU A 537 3.27 19.06 -2.68
C LEU A 537 2.22 20.07 -3.13
N ALA A 538 2.22 21.27 -2.57
CA ALA A 538 1.28 22.32 -2.93
C ALA A 538 1.48 22.80 -4.38
N ALA A 539 2.74 22.94 -4.79
CA ALA A 539 3.10 23.23 -6.18
C ALA A 539 2.65 22.11 -7.12
N ILE A 540 2.86 20.85 -6.74
CA ILE A 540 2.39 19.69 -7.54
C ILE A 540 0.86 19.69 -7.64
N ALA A 541 0.15 19.83 -6.52
CA ALA A 541 -1.32 19.85 -6.50
C ALA A 541 -1.88 20.98 -7.37
N THR A 542 -1.28 22.18 -7.28
CA THR A 542 -1.69 23.33 -8.10
C THR A 542 -1.47 23.05 -9.58
N GLY A 543 -0.32 22.51 -9.96
CA GLY A 543 -0.01 22.18 -11.35
C GLY A 543 -0.94 21.13 -11.93
N LEU A 544 -1.38 20.18 -11.10
CA LEU A 544 -2.37 19.15 -11.46
C LEU A 544 -3.82 19.65 -11.47
N GLN A 545 -4.07 20.93 -11.15
CA GLN A 545 -5.41 21.51 -10.97
C GLN A 545 -6.22 20.76 -9.90
N MET A 546 -5.55 20.47 -8.79
CA MET A 546 -6.06 19.71 -7.65
C MET A 546 -6.04 20.55 -6.39
N THR A 547 -6.80 20.11 -5.39
CA THR A 547 -6.76 20.68 -4.04
C THR A 547 -5.84 19.83 -3.17
N LEU A 548 -4.85 20.47 -2.54
CA LEU A 548 -4.10 19.88 -1.43
C LEU A 548 -4.87 20.15 -0.14
N GLU A 549 -5.26 19.09 0.56
CA GLU A 549 -5.98 19.14 1.82
C GLU A 549 -5.04 18.72 2.95
N VAL A 550 -4.73 19.66 3.84
CA VAL A 550 -3.95 19.45 5.06
C VAL A 550 -4.92 19.44 6.22
N VAL A 551 -4.95 18.34 6.98
CA VAL A 551 -5.89 18.12 8.07
C VAL A 551 -5.10 17.96 9.35
N VAL A 552 -5.53 18.64 10.40
CA VAL A 552 -5.10 18.35 11.78
C VAL A 552 -6.32 18.04 12.62
N ARG A 553 -6.15 17.08 13.52
CA ARG A 553 -7.12 16.77 14.55
C ARG A 553 -6.43 16.84 15.89
N CYS A 554 -6.84 17.79 16.71
CA CYS A 554 -6.34 17.94 18.07
C CYS A 554 -7.26 17.18 19.03
N TYR A 555 -6.63 16.40 19.89
CA TYR A 555 -7.32 15.62 20.90
C TYR A 555 -6.88 15.93 22.33
N HIS A 556 -5.95 16.86 22.53
CA HIS A 556 -5.35 17.20 23.83
C HIS A 556 -6.36 17.46 24.97
N HIS A 557 -7.59 17.87 24.64
CA HIS A 557 -8.65 18.18 25.62
C HIS A 557 -9.86 17.24 25.55
N CYS A 558 -9.73 16.09 24.89
CA CYS A 558 -10.83 15.16 24.71
C CYS A 558 -10.89 14.14 25.85
N GLU A 559 -11.53 14.53 26.97
CA GLU A 559 -11.74 13.61 28.09
C GLU A 559 -12.55 12.38 27.62
N GLY A 560 -11.95 11.19 27.72
CA GLY A 560 -12.58 9.93 27.30
C GLY A 560 -12.55 9.64 25.80
N ASP A 561 -11.72 10.33 25.02
CA ASP A 561 -11.42 9.99 23.62
C ASP A 561 -10.04 9.33 23.50
N ILE A 562 -9.97 8.27 22.68
CA ILE A 562 -8.72 7.56 22.33
C ILE A 562 -7.65 8.50 21.83
N GLY A 563 -8.09 9.50 21.06
CA GLY A 563 -7.20 10.46 20.46
C GLY A 563 -6.45 11.31 21.48
N ALA A 564 -6.92 11.45 22.73
CA ALA A 564 -6.25 12.30 23.71
C ALA A 564 -4.82 11.84 24.01
N ILE A 565 -4.60 10.52 23.96
CA ILE A 565 -3.27 9.92 24.03
C ILE A 565 -2.46 10.26 22.77
N HIS A 566 -3.14 10.40 21.63
CA HIS A 566 -2.55 10.69 20.33
C HIS A 566 -2.18 12.16 20.10
N GLY A 567 -2.62 13.10 20.95
CA GLY A 567 -2.32 14.52 20.79
C GLY A 567 -2.88 15.07 19.49
N ASP A 568 -2.01 15.47 18.56
CA ASP A 568 -2.41 15.87 17.21
C ASP A 568 -2.20 14.76 16.20
N LEU A 569 -3.20 14.57 15.35
CA LEU A 569 -3.10 13.71 14.18
C LEU A 569 -3.24 14.51 12.89
N TRP A 570 -2.27 14.35 12.02
CA TRP A 570 -2.10 15.04 10.75
C TRP A 570 -2.39 14.13 9.56
N GLY A 571 -2.94 14.72 8.50
CA GLY A 571 -3.18 14.08 7.21
C GLY A 571 -2.93 15.06 6.07
N VAL A 572 -2.35 14.59 4.97
CA VAL A 572 -2.10 15.39 3.76
C VAL A 572 -2.58 14.61 2.55
N HIS A 573 -3.56 15.17 1.83
CA HIS A 573 -4.25 14.47 0.74
C HIS A 573 -4.41 15.33 -0.51
N LEU A 574 -4.25 14.73 -1.68
CA LEU A 574 -4.61 15.36 -2.95
C LEU A 574 -6.05 14.98 -3.34
N ARG A 575 -6.84 15.98 -3.76
CA ARG A 575 -8.26 15.84 -4.11
C ARG A 575 -8.57 16.56 -5.42
N ALA A 576 -9.66 16.15 -6.08
CA ALA A 576 -10.20 16.95 -7.19
C ALA A 576 -10.61 18.34 -6.67
N ILE A 577 -10.50 19.36 -7.52
CA ILE A 577 -10.72 20.76 -7.11
C ILE A 577 -12.08 20.99 -6.44
N ASP A 578 -13.14 20.37 -6.99
CA ASP A 578 -14.52 20.47 -6.52
C ASP A 578 -14.94 19.31 -5.60
N ALA A 579 -14.01 18.43 -5.21
CA ALA A 579 -14.34 17.35 -4.29
C ALA A 579 -14.81 17.95 -2.96
N ALA A 580 -15.99 17.54 -2.50
CA ALA A 580 -16.44 17.89 -1.16
C ALA A 580 -15.38 17.45 -0.13
N PRO A 581 -15.23 18.19 0.99
CA PRO A 581 -14.38 17.74 2.09
C PRO A 581 -14.79 16.34 2.52
N ASP A 582 -13.82 15.42 2.49
CA ASP A 582 -14.08 14.02 2.78
C ASP A 582 -14.26 13.83 4.29
N LYS A 583 -15.37 13.22 4.69
CA LYS A 583 -15.71 13.01 6.10
C LYS A 583 -14.93 11.85 6.73
N LEU A 584 -14.17 11.09 5.94
CA LEU A 584 -13.57 9.80 6.34
C LEU A 584 -12.04 9.79 6.44
N ASN A 585 -11.33 10.77 5.87
CA ASN A 585 -9.87 10.80 5.94
C ASN A 585 -9.42 11.61 7.16
N HIS A 586 -9.33 10.90 8.27
CA HIS A 586 -8.80 11.39 9.52
C HIS A 586 -7.27 11.49 9.40
N GLY A 587 -6.65 12.46 10.06
CA GLY A 587 -5.20 12.43 10.22
C GLY A 587 -4.78 11.09 10.84
N HIS A 588 -3.71 10.49 10.32
CA HIS A 588 -3.18 9.21 10.78
C HIS A 588 -1.73 9.32 11.25
N HIS A 589 -1.12 10.49 11.09
CA HIS A 589 0.30 10.69 11.36
C HIS A 589 0.48 11.66 12.52
N ILE A 590 1.47 11.43 13.36
CA ILE A 590 1.75 12.24 14.56
C ILE A 590 2.29 13.65 14.28
N SER A 591 2.71 13.92 13.04
CA SER A 591 3.26 15.22 12.65
C SER A 591 2.90 15.55 11.22
N LEU A 592 2.90 16.84 10.89
CA LEU A 592 2.74 17.30 9.51
C LEU A 592 3.84 16.75 8.62
N ARG A 593 5.07 16.65 9.13
CA ARG A 593 6.21 16.06 8.43
C ARG A 593 5.94 14.63 7.98
N ALA A 594 5.51 13.77 8.90
CA ALA A 594 5.19 12.38 8.58
C ALA A 594 4.03 12.28 7.58
N ALA A 595 3.01 13.14 7.71
CA ALA A 595 1.88 13.18 6.79
C ALA A 595 2.29 13.59 5.36
N VAL A 596 3.20 14.57 5.22
CA VAL A 596 3.74 15.01 3.92
C VAL A 596 4.52 13.89 3.25
N ASN A 597 5.41 13.21 3.99
CA ASN A 597 6.19 12.09 3.46
C ASN A 597 5.28 10.95 3.00
N ALA A 598 4.30 10.56 3.82
CA ALA A 598 3.32 9.54 3.44
C ALA A 598 2.51 9.94 2.20
N SER A 599 2.23 11.24 2.04
CA SER A 599 1.54 11.75 0.86
C SER A 599 2.38 11.64 -0.41
N PHE A 600 3.67 11.97 -0.35
CA PHE A 600 4.60 11.77 -1.47
C PHE A 600 4.70 10.31 -1.89
N THR A 601 4.89 9.39 -0.94
CA THR A 601 5.05 7.96 -1.26
C THR A 601 3.75 7.36 -1.84
N SER A 602 2.58 7.89 -1.44
CA SER A 602 1.28 7.44 -1.96
C SER A 602 0.75 8.29 -3.12
N LEU A 603 1.53 9.26 -3.62
CA LEU A 603 1.08 10.26 -4.60
C LEU A 603 0.50 9.61 -5.86
N GLY A 604 1.18 8.62 -6.43
CA GLY A 604 0.69 7.88 -7.61
C GLY A 604 -0.67 7.20 -7.37
N GLN A 605 -0.87 6.63 -6.18
CA GLN A 605 -2.13 6.01 -5.80
C GLN A 605 -3.24 7.05 -5.58
N GLN A 606 -2.93 8.16 -4.89
CA GLN A 606 -3.87 9.25 -4.65
C GLN A 606 -4.38 9.85 -5.97
N LEU A 607 -3.47 10.16 -6.89
CA LEU A 607 -3.78 10.70 -8.21
C LEU A 607 -4.61 9.71 -9.05
N SER A 608 -4.24 8.42 -9.02
CA SER A 608 -4.99 7.37 -9.70
C SER A 608 -6.41 7.24 -9.16
N ARG A 609 -6.62 7.40 -7.85
CA ARG A 609 -7.97 7.39 -7.24
C ARG A 609 -8.78 8.60 -7.71
N THR A 610 -8.21 9.80 -7.66
CA THR A 610 -8.94 11.01 -8.08
C THR A 610 -9.35 10.96 -9.56
N ALA A 611 -8.48 10.46 -10.44
CA ALA A 611 -8.81 10.30 -11.86
C ALA A 611 -9.96 9.29 -12.09
N ARG A 612 -10.12 8.28 -11.21
CA ARG A 612 -11.23 7.31 -11.28
C ARG A 612 -12.56 7.87 -10.82
N ASP A 613 -12.55 8.90 -9.97
CA ASP A 613 -13.79 9.53 -9.46
C ASP A 613 -14.39 10.51 -10.48
N THR A 614 -13.67 10.82 -11.57
CA THR A 614 -14.18 11.65 -12.66
C THR A 614 -15.09 10.83 -13.59
N ASN A 615 -16.12 11.46 -14.17
CA ASN A 615 -17.02 10.82 -15.12
C ASN A 615 -16.22 10.15 -16.27
N PRO A 616 -16.36 8.84 -16.48
CA PRO A 616 -15.54 8.09 -17.44
C PRO A 616 -15.81 8.45 -18.90
N THR A 617 -16.90 9.15 -19.23
CA THR A 617 -17.22 9.59 -20.60
C THR A 617 -16.72 11.00 -20.92
N VAL A 618 -16.27 11.76 -19.92
CA VAL A 618 -15.78 13.13 -20.08
C VAL A 618 -14.27 13.14 -20.22
N GLY A 619 -13.72 14.00 -21.09
CA GLY A 619 -12.28 14.20 -21.22
C GLY A 619 -11.63 14.66 -19.92
N LEU A 620 -10.44 14.16 -19.62
CA LEU A 620 -9.59 14.62 -18.53
C LEU A 620 -8.73 15.80 -18.99
N PRO A 621 -8.43 16.75 -18.10
CA PRO A 621 -7.49 17.80 -18.39
C PRO A 621 -6.06 17.23 -18.50
N ALA A 622 -5.23 17.97 -19.24
CA ALA A 622 -3.80 17.72 -19.42
C ALA A 622 -3.00 18.82 -18.69
N PRO A 623 -2.71 18.65 -17.39
CA PRO A 623 -2.07 19.69 -16.59
C PRO A 623 -0.69 20.08 -17.12
N GLN A 624 -0.37 21.38 -17.11
CA GLN A 624 0.93 21.91 -17.49
C GLN A 624 1.36 22.93 -16.43
N GLN A 625 2.59 22.81 -15.96
CA GLN A 625 3.20 23.77 -15.03
C GLN A 625 4.70 23.86 -15.29
N PRO A 626 5.13 24.66 -16.28
CA PRO A 626 6.56 24.88 -16.53
C PRO A 626 7.24 25.72 -15.44
N HIS A 627 6.46 26.51 -14.69
CA HIS A 627 6.93 27.34 -13.59
C HIS A 627 6.04 27.07 -12.37
N PRO A 628 6.55 26.42 -11.32
CA PRO A 628 5.77 26.13 -10.13
C PRO A 628 5.43 27.45 -9.42
N PRO A 629 4.21 27.60 -8.89
CA PRO A 629 3.90 28.74 -8.05
C PRO A 629 4.73 28.67 -6.76
N VAL A 630 5.21 29.83 -6.32
CA VAL A 630 5.77 29.97 -4.98
C VAL A 630 4.60 30.14 -4.03
N THR A 631 4.30 29.10 -3.26
CA THR A 631 3.29 29.15 -2.21
C THR A 631 4.02 29.21 -0.87
N ASP A 632 3.94 30.34 -0.18
CA ASP A 632 4.47 30.45 1.18
C ASP A 632 3.51 29.74 2.14
N LEU A 633 3.94 28.60 2.66
CA LEU A 633 3.22 27.82 3.67
C LEU A 633 3.92 27.89 5.03
N THR A 634 4.86 28.82 5.20
CA THR A 634 5.57 29.04 6.45
C THR A 634 4.57 29.32 7.57
N GLY A 635 4.66 28.56 8.66
CA GLY A 635 3.78 28.72 9.82
C GLY A 635 2.39 28.09 9.67
N LEU A 636 2.07 27.43 8.54
CA LEU A 636 0.79 26.71 8.40
C LEU A 636 0.59 25.69 9.54
N GLU A 637 1.63 24.95 9.90
CA GLU A 637 1.58 23.97 11.00
C GLU A 637 1.13 24.63 12.30
N GLN A 638 1.76 25.75 12.67
CA GLN A 638 1.43 26.51 13.87
C GLN A 638 0.01 27.07 13.82
N VAL A 639 -0.41 27.64 12.69
CA VAL A 639 -1.77 28.17 12.50
C VAL A 639 -2.80 27.05 12.68
N MET A 640 -2.60 25.92 12.02
CA MET A 640 -3.50 24.77 12.08
C MET A 640 -3.59 24.20 13.49
N HIS A 641 -2.46 24.06 14.18
CA HIS A 641 -2.40 23.61 15.57
C HIS A 641 -3.15 24.56 16.51
N THR A 642 -2.86 25.87 16.46
CA THR A 642 -3.51 26.86 17.32
C THR A 642 -5.03 26.94 17.06
N LEU A 643 -5.48 26.78 15.83
CA LEU A 643 -6.92 26.69 15.53
C LEU A 643 -7.52 25.41 16.09
N ALA A 644 -6.82 24.28 15.95
CA ALA A 644 -7.28 23.02 16.48
C ALA A 644 -7.47 23.12 17.99
N GLU A 645 -6.48 23.62 18.73
CA GLU A 645 -6.58 23.90 20.17
C GLU A 645 -7.75 24.85 20.51
N ARG A 646 -7.84 25.99 19.82
CA ARG A 646 -8.88 27.02 20.05
C ARG A 646 -10.29 26.48 19.87
N TYR A 647 -10.51 25.64 18.87
CA TYR A 647 -11.82 25.10 18.52
C TYR A 647 -12.07 23.71 19.08
N THR A 648 -11.21 23.13 19.91
CA THR A 648 -11.40 21.79 20.48
C THR A 648 -12.49 21.83 21.57
N PRO A 649 -13.71 21.30 21.33
CA PRO A 649 -14.64 20.98 22.41
C PRO A 649 -14.14 19.71 23.14
N PRO A 650 -14.81 19.28 24.23
CA PRO A 650 -14.46 18.04 24.95
C PRO A 650 -14.49 16.75 24.09
N THR A 651 -14.97 16.81 22.85
CA THR A 651 -15.16 15.67 21.94
C THR A 651 -14.27 15.72 20.69
N GLY A 652 -13.30 16.65 20.65
CA GLY A 652 -12.33 16.78 19.56
C GLY A 652 -12.84 17.56 18.35
N THR A 653 -11.89 18.15 17.63
CA THR A 653 -12.15 18.97 16.45
C THR A 653 -11.20 18.64 15.31
N THR A 654 -11.73 18.63 14.10
CA THR A 654 -10.93 18.57 12.88
C THR A 654 -10.86 19.97 12.25
N ILE A 655 -9.64 20.42 12.00
CA ILE A 655 -9.36 21.60 11.17
C ILE A 655 -8.75 21.12 9.86
N ALA A 656 -9.26 21.62 8.74
CA ALA A 656 -8.74 21.31 7.41
C ALA A 656 -8.39 22.60 6.67
N CYS A 657 -7.14 22.73 6.24
CA CYS A 657 -6.70 23.74 5.29
C CYS A 657 -6.75 23.13 3.88
N ARG A 658 -7.44 23.82 2.96
CA ARG A 658 -7.54 23.42 1.57
C ARG A 658 -6.86 24.47 0.71
N LEU A 659 -5.82 24.02 0.00
CA LEU A 659 -5.02 24.80 -0.93
C LEU A 659 -5.44 24.38 -2.35
N SER A 660 -6.25 25.22 -2.98
CA SER A 660 -6.67 25.07 -4.38
C SER A 660 -5.96 26.14 -5.24
N PRO A 661 -5.86 25.96 -6.56
CA PRO A 661 -5.28 26.99 -7.43
C PRO A 661 -5.92 28.37 -7.20
N GLY A 662 -5.12 29.31 -6.68
CA GLY A 662 -5.54 30.70 -6.41
C GLY A 662 -6.50 30.89 -5.23
N ARG A 663 -6.70 29.86 -4.38
CA ARG A 663 -7.66 29.91 -3.27
C ARG A 663 -7.18 29.06 -2.10
N VAL A 664 -7.14 29.65 -0.91
CA VAL A 664 -6.95 28.95 0.35
C VAL A 664 -8.22 29.07 1.19
N SER A 665 -8.62 27.98 1.84
CA SER A 665 -9.76 27.99 2.76
C SER A 665 -9.48 27.12 3.98
N ILE A 666 -9.90 27.58 5.15
CA ILE A 666 -9.78 26.84 6.40
C ILE A 666 -11.18 26.45 6.86
N HIS A 667 -11.35 25.16 7.14
CA HIS A 667 -12.60 24.52 7.50
C HIS A 667 -12.51 23.95 8.90
N HIS A 668 -13.64 23.95 9.58
CA HIS A 668 -13.82 23.43 10.92
C HIS A 668 -14.97 22.44 10.96
N GLN A 669 -14.73 21.30 11.61
CA GLN A 669 -15.73 20.28 11.90
C GLN A 669 -15.84 20.06 13.42
N PRO A 670 -16.94 20.50 14.06
CA PRO A 670 -17.10 20.50 15.53
C PRO A 670 -17.42 19.15 16.20
N SER A 671 -17.36 18.00 15.49
CA SER A 671 -17.78 16.71 16.06
C SER A 671 -16.97 15.52 15.57
N HIS A 672 -16.68 14.61 16.51
CA HIS A 672 -16.15 13.25 16.31
C HIS A 672 -16.98 12.40 15.35
N SER A 673 -18.28 12.64 15.24
CA SER A 673 -19.11 11.90 14.29
C SER A 673 -18.82 12.42 12.88
N SER A 674 -18.45 11.53 11.97
CA SER A 674 -18.24 11.75 10.54
C SER A 674 -19.50 12.23 9.78
N ARG A 675 -20.45 12.85 10.47
CA ARG A 675 -21.76 13.27 9.99
C ARG A 675 -21.98 14.78 10.04
N GLY A 676 -21.24 15.54 10.84
CA GLY A 676 -21.34 17.00 10.90
C GLY A 676 -20.95 17.68 9.57
N PRO A 677 -21.57 18.82 9.18
CA PRO A 677 -21.11 19.62 8.06
C PRO A 677 -19.80 20.33 8.41
N MET A 678 -18.84 20.38 7.46
CA MET A 678 -17.69 21.28 7.59
C MET A 678 -18.16 22.73 7.42
N THR A 679 -17.66 23.62 8.27
CA THR A 679 -17.93 25.06 8.23
C THR A 679 -16.68 25.80 7.84
N ILE A 680 -16.77 26.76 6.91
CA ILE A 680 -15.64 27.60 6.52
C ILE A 680 -15.39 28.63 7.63
N LEU A 681 -14.20 28.62 8.21
CA LEU A 681 -13.76 29.63 9.18
C LEU A 681 -13.25 30.89 8.47
N ALA A 682 -12.45 30.70 7.41
CA ALA A 682 -11.89 31.79 6.62
C ALA A 682 -11.51 31.31 5.23
N GLU A 683 -11.47 32.24 4.29
CA GLU A 683 -11.13 32.01 2.89
C GLU A 683 -10.45 33.25 2.30
N GLY A 684 -9.45 33.03 1.46
CA GLY A 684 -8.64 34.07 0.82
C GLY A 684 -7.80 33.50 -0.31
N ARG A 685 -6.91 34.31 -0.89
CA ARG A 685 -6.02 33.88 -1.99
C ARG A 685 -4.81 33.10 -1.49
N ASP A 686 -4.32 33.43 -0.30
CA ASP A 686 -3.18 32.80 0.35
C ASP A 686 -3.33 32.82 1.89
N LEU A 687 -2.37 32.21 2.60
CA LEU A 687 -2.37 32.19 4.07
C LEU A 687 -2.20 33.57 4.69
N SER A 688 -1.45 34.48 4.05
CA SER A 688 -1.20 35.82 4.58
C SER A 688 -2.48 36.68 4.63
N GLU A 689 -3.42 36.45 3.70
CA GLU A 689 -4.75 37.06 3.74
C GLU A 689 -5.66 36.44 4.82
N ILE A 690 -5.50 35.14 5.09
CA ILE A 690 -6.41 34.37 5.94
C ILE A 690 -6.06 34.44 7.43
N VAL A 691 -4.77 34.38 7.78
CA VAL A 691 -4.30 34.38 9.17
C VAL A 691 -4.86 35.58 9.96
N PRO A 692 -4.86 36.82 9.44
CA PRO A 692 -5.48 37.96 10.13
C PRO A 692 -6.99 37.82 10.32
N LEU A 693 -7.72 37.21 9.36
CA LEU A 693 -9.17 36.99 9.46
C LEU A 693 -9.53 36.00 10.58
N LEU A 694 -8.60 35.13 10.94
CA LEU A 694 -8.74 34.18 12.03
C LEU A 694 -8.33 34.77 13.39
N GLY A 695 -7.84 36.00 13.43
CA GLY A 695 -7.33 36.62 14.66
C GLY A 695 -6.13 35.86 15.22
N LEU A 696 -5.17 35.57 14.35
CA LEU A 696 -3.86 34.96 14.65
C LEU A 696 -2.72 35.90 14.24
#